data_AF-A0A8E0V4B3-F1
#
_entry.id   AF-A0A8E0V4B3-F1
#
_cell.length_a   1.000
_cell.length_b   1.000
_cell.length_c   1.000
_cell.angle_alpha   90.00
_cell.angle_beta   90.00
_cell.angle_gamma   90.00
#
_symmetry.space_group_name_H-M   'P 1'
#
loop_
_entity.id
_entity.type
_entity.pdbx_description
1 polymer ?
#
loop_
_entity_poly.entity_id
_entity_poly.type
_entity_poly.pdbx_seq_one_letter_code
_entity_poly.pdbx_strand_id
1 'polypeptide(L)'
;MTPHQQSESSAALISSLSPVASAALQVFQREHTDEFRHHNSLLLRLIPFLTDEFDIDIDPDSLPDCEENESVNEETVRHSIVVRLLNEFWDVHCDIDPNAEKVSDIVDYQFLVKLFYWHLNRQTRRPSNLTRPDGVETRTERAEQRRRLFDMNLRSLLEIQRETIQQQTSKENHNTKTKRGSLVKKLAGVRNGDLPDVDQDEPANQPLCPESESMQNNIETVVSEPMGISIVLGNLGFIDRLSILDTIIDKVMSKYEGRYGMFLKSDSGRNIKAVLEGNLNQKVKSLCETGTFELDRLLQIGNMGEQPDESGVYMHILYRRSNPGRFWLYVGQAFKLHARISSHNDPAHRRAQPSLHYHVWDSAEDIVSEFVTLAVHEITSSRDDQFILNFQEMWMACVFQTMTAKHLEEYLPESVNRAWSGRHLNVAPPIWQGFTGDLVAWKEAIGGTEAFNDFLNSPDSAIRGWAWDLRHAFNDLRNSPDPIHRAYYFDVMLRNRKLAEEVGERRKIENLQRILSQGMTRIIFGGDDTQKAHLISCSGFAFTISRQLRLGVRVGDLVRLRFHLTATPNPQKYATKASQTDPASRLAVSIEGRGTHSDYHVWLRNPGDKVVSRMNALVDALEGVPLTESKEMARRWYVTRRQGTSKKDVIYTVGDDES
;
A
#
# COMPACT_ATOMS: atom_id res chain seq x y z
N MET A 1 -3.47 24.55 24.95
CA MET A 1 -2.55 25.22 25.88
C MET A 1 -2.21 26.58 25.30
N THR A 2 -2.04 27.60 26.13
CA THR A 2 -1.45 28.86 25.67
C THR A 2 0.06 28.66 25.42
N PRO A 3 0.70 29.46 24.55
CA PRO A 3 2.15 29.36 24.30
C PRO A 3 2.99 29.38 25.59
N HIS A 4 2.53 30.14 26.59
CA HIS A 4 3.17 30.26 27.89
C HIS A 4 3.11 28.97 28.73
N GLN A 5 2.01 28.21 28.65
CA GLN A 5 1.86 26.94 29.37
C GLN A 5 2.68 25.81 28.74
N GLN A 6 2.89 25.85 27.42
CA GLN A 6 3.81 24.91 26.77
C GLN A 6 5.26 25.18 27.19
N SER A 7 5.67 26.45 27.35
CA SER A 7 7.05 26.74 27.76
C SER A 7 7.37 26.29 29.19
N GLU A 8 6.44 26.42 30.14
CA GLU A 8 6.66 25.97 31.53
C GLU A 8 6.76 24.44 31.65
N SER A 9 5.91 23.70 30.94
CA SER A 9 5.96 22.24 30.92
C SER A 9 7.25 21.73 30.29
N SER A 10 7.72 22.38 29.21
CA SER A 10 9.00 22.04 28.59
C SER A 10 10.17 22.34 29.51
N ALA A 11 10.15 23.45 30.24
CA ALA A 11 11.22 23.82 31.17
C ALA A 11 11.37 22.81 32.32
N ALA A 12 10.25 22.34 32.90
CA ALA A 12 10.27 21.31 33.93
C ALA A 12 10.86 19.99 33.40
N LEU A 13 10.45 19.57 32.20
CA LEU A 13 10.97 18.36 31.55
C LEU A 13 12.47 18.46 31.27
N ILE A 14 12.94 19.62 30.78
CA ILE A 14 14.36 19.86 30.51
C ILE A 14 15.19 19.81 31.81
N SER A 15 14.63 20.29 32.93
CA SER A 15 15.33 20.29 34.21
C SER A 15 15.52 18.90 34.83
N SER A 16 14.71 17.91 34.41
CA SER A 16 14.82 16.52 34.87
C SER A 16 15.68 15.62 33.99
N LEU A 17 16.19 16.13 32.85
CA LEU A 17 17.00 15.33 31.93
C LEU A 17 18.38 15.03 32.52
N SER A 18 18.95 13.89 32.14
CA SER A 18 20.36 13.63 32.38
C SER A 18 21.22 14.70 31.70
N PRO A 19 22.44 14.99 32.20
CA PRO A 19 23.34 15.93 31.54
C PRO A 19 23.63 15.55 30.07
N VAL A 20 23.67 14.24 29.78
CA VAL A 20 23.93 13.71 28.43
C VAL A 20 22.72 13.96 27.52
N ALA A 21 21.51 13.61 27.95
CA ALA A 21 20.28 13.86 27.21
C ALA A 21 20.03 15.37 26.99
N SER A 22 20.28 16.20 28.01
CA SER A 22 20.17 17.66 27.92
C SER A 22 21.15 18.23 26.88
N ALA A 23 22.41 17.76 26.89
CA ALA A 23 23.40 18.15 25.89
C ALA A 23 23.00 17.69 24.48
N ALA A 24 22.55 16.44 24.33
CA ALA A 24 22.09 15.89 23.05
C ALA A 24 20.92 16.71 22.48
N LEU A 25 19.94 17.05 23.32
CA LEU A 25 18.79 17.87 22.96
C LEU A 25 19.19 19.27 22.47
N GLN A 26 20.10 19.94 23.19
CA GLN A 26 20.61 21.26 22.80
C GLN A 26 21.39 21.22 21.48
N VAL A 27 22.16 20.16 21.25
CA VAL A 27 22.89 19.95 20.01
C VAL A 27 21.90 19.73 18.85
N PHE A 28 20.90 18.86 19.02
CA PHE A 28 19.86 18.63 18.00
C PHE A 28 19.13 19.94 17.66
N GLN A 29 18.70 20.69 18.67
CA GLN A 29 18.00 21.96 18.49
C GLN A 29 18.82 22.97 17.67
N ARG A 30 20.15 22.97 17.86
CA ARG A 30 21.07 23.86 17.15
C ARG A 30 21.27 23.45 15.69
N GLU A 31 21.38 22.15 15.42
CA GLU A 31 21.64 21.62 14.08
C GLU A 31 20.37 21.51 13.22
N HIS A 32 19.22 21.29 13.85
CA HIS A 32 17.93 21.01 13.21
C HIS A 32 16.83 21.90 13.79
N THR A 33 17.07 23.22 13.78
CA THR A 33 16.20 24.20 14.44
C THR A 33 14.76 24.16 13.92
N ASP A 34 14.55 23.99 12.61
CA ASP A 34 13.21 23.97 12.04
C ASP A 34 12.48 22.68 12.39
N GLU A 35 13.12 21.52 12.28
CA GLU A 35 12.53 20.25 12.68
C GLU A 35 12.24 20.21 14.18
N PHE A 36 13.15 20.74 15.00
CA PHE A 36 12.94 20.89 16.43
C PHE A 36 11.72 21.74 16.73
N ARG A 37 11.52 22.86 16.00
CA ARG A 37 10.33 23.70 16.14
C ARG A 37 9.05 22.96 15.75
N HIS A 38 9.09 22.11 14.73
CA HIS A 38 7.92 21.36 14.25
C HIS A 38 7.56 20.18 15.15
N HIS A 39 8.54 19.52 15.75
CA HIS A 39 8.37 18.26 16.52
C HIS A 39 8.77 18.40 18.00
N ASN A 40 8.80 19.62 18.54
CA ASN A 40 9.32 19.92 19.89
C ASN A 40 8.77 18.98 20.98
N SER A 41 7.45 18.79 21.04
CA SER A 41 6.82 17.96 22.08
C SER A 41 7.26 16.50 22.03
N LEU A 42 7.48 15.96 20.83
CA LEU A 42 8.00 14.62 20.63
C LEU A 42 9.49 14.55 20.98
N LEU A 43 10.29 15.49 20.45
CA LEU A 43 11.75 15.48 20.60
C LEU A 43 12.22 15.69 22.04
N LEU A 44 11.48 16.45 22.83
CA LEU A 44 11.73 16.63 24.27
C LEU A 44 11.65 15.33 25.08
N ARG A 45 11.03 14.28 24.53
CA ARG A 45 10.91 12.96 25.17
C ARG A 45 11.72 11.90 24.43
N LEU A 46 11.67 11.93 23.09
CA LEU A 46 12.30 10.94 22.24
C LEU A 46 13.84 11.01 22.27
N ILE A 47 14.44 12.21 22.30
CA ILE A 47 15.91 12.33 22.39
C ILE A 47 16.42 11.81 23.74
N PRO A 48 15.84 12.20 24.89
CA PRO A 48 16.19 11.60 26.17
C PRO A 48 16.02 10.09 26.20
N PHE A 49 14.87 9.57 25.74
CA PHE A 49 14.62 8.13 25.67
C PHE A 49 15.70 7.42 24.83
N LEU A 50 16.02 7.95 23.65
CA LEU A 50 17.09 7.43 22.79
C LEU A 50 18.47 7.45 23.46
N THR A 51 18.73 8.41 24.34
CA THR A 51 20.06 8.64 24.92
C THR A 51 20.26 7.85 26.22
N ASP A 52 19.22 7.79 27.04
CA ASP A 52 19.31 7.30 28.42
C ASP A 52 18.66 5.92 28.60
N GLU A 53 17.66 5.55 27.78
CA GLU A 53 16.78 4.40 28.05
C GLU A 53 16.80 3.33 26.96
N PHE A 54 16.96 3.71 25.69
CA PHE A 54 16.90 2.78 24.57
C PHE A 54 18.27 2.17 24.24
N ASP A 55 18.38 0.86 24.43
CA ASP A 55 19.52 0.09 23.91
C ASP A 55 19.29 -0.23 22.43
N ILE A 56 20.27 0.05 21.57
CA ILE A 56 20.20 -0.26 20.13
C ILE A 56 20.38 -1.77 19.90
N ASP A 57 21.04 -2.50 20.82
CA ASP A 57 21.20 -3.96 20.80
C ASP A 57 21.83 -4.51 19.51
N ILE A 58 22.64 -3.69 18.86
CA ILE A 58 23.48 -4.07 17.71
C ILE A 58 24.82 -3.35 17.81
N ASP A 59 25.82 -3.90 17.12
CA ASP A 59 27.08 -3.19 16.92
C ASP A 59 26.83 -1.89 16.15
N PRO A 60 27.14 -0.70 16.72
CA PRO A 60 27.00 0.57 16.00
C PRO A 60 27.77 0.60 14.69
N ASP A 61 28.86 -0.16 14.53
CA ASP A 61 29.65 -0.20 13.30
C ASP A 61 28.93 -0.94 12.15
N SER A 62 27.85 -1.69 12.46
CA SER A 62 27.10 -2.48 11.47
C SER A 62 26.19 -1.68 10.54
N LEU A 63 26.00 -0.37 10.81
CA LEU A 63 25.17 0.52 10.01
C LEU A 63 25.98 1.66 9.36
N PRO A 64 25.57 2.17 8.20
CA PRO A 64 26.27 3.28 7.54
C PRO A 64 26.04 4.59 8.30
N ASP A 65 26.71 5.66 7.89
CA ASP A 65 26.56 7.00 8.46
C ASP A 65 25.18 7.64 8.17
N CYS A 66 24.53 7.29 7.07
CA CYS A 66 23.19 7.79 6.76
C CYS A 66 22.38 6.80 5.93
N GLU A 67 21.07 7.07 5.80
CA GLU A 67 20.13 6.18 5.13
C GLU A 67 20.42 6.02 3.63
N GLU A 68 21.03 7.02 3.01
CA GLU A 68 21.43 7.05 1.60
C GLU A 68 22.52 6.03 1.27
N ASN A 69 23.32 5.65 2.27
CA ASN A 69 24.45 4.73 2.15
C ASN A 69 24.10 3.29 2.56
N GLU A 70 22.83 3.01 2.87
CA GLU A 70 22.36 1.67 3.24
C GLU A 70 22.40 0.69 2.06
N SER A 71 22.88 -0.52 2.33
CA SER A 71 22.52 -1.73 1.59
C SER A 71 21.14 -2.23 2.04
N VAL A 72 20.55 -3.19 1.31
CA VAL A 72 19.25 -3.80 1.67
C VAL A 72 19.26 -4.40 3.07
N ASN A 73 20.36 -5.06 3.43
CA ASN A 73 20.49 -5.75 4.72
C ASN A 73 20.54 -4.74 5.88
N GLU A 74 21.33 -3.67 5.73
CA GLU A 74 21.41 -2.60 6.73
C GLU A 74 20.09 -1.85 6.87
N GLU A 75 19.40 -1.59 5.75
CA GLU A 75 18.06 -1.01 5.75
C GLU A 75 17.07 -1.87 6.56
N THR A 76 17.13 -3.20 6.38
CA THR A 76 16.30 -4.16 7.11
C THR A 76 16.60 -4.14 8.61
N VAL A 77 17.89 -4.13 8.98
CA VAL A 77 18.35 -4.04 10.37
C VAL A 77 17.86 -2.74 11.01
N ARG A 78 18.11 -1.60 10.36
CA ARG A 78 17.61 -0.30 10.81
C ARG A 78 16.09 -0.32 10.97
N HIS A 79 15.35 -0.85 10.00
CA HIS A 79 13.89 -0.87 10.07
C HIS A 79 13.41 -1.61 11.32
N SER A 80 13.99 -2.78 11.63
CA SER A 80 13.69 -3.55 12.84
C SER A 80 13.94 -2.72 14.11
N ILE A 81 15.08 -2.04 14.19
CA ILE A 81 15.48 -1.21 15.34
C ILE A 81 14.51 -0.03 15.52
N VAL A 82 14.19 0.68 14.44
CA VAL A 82 13.27 1.82 14.52
C VAL A 82 11.86 1.36 14.92
N VAL A 83 11.39 0.20 14.45
CA VAL A 83 10.10 -0.34 14.91
C VAL A 83 10.13 -0.66 16.40
N ARG A 84 11.21 -1.29 16.90
CA ARG A 84 11.37 -1.57 18.34
C ARG A 84 11.39 -0.27 19.16
N LEU A 85 12.20 0.70 18.74
CA LEU A 85 12.27 2.03 19.33
C LEU A 85 10.89 2.66 19.50
N LEU A 86 10.06 2.62 18.45
CA LEU A 86 8.74 3.23 18.50
C LEU A 86 7.78 2.52 19.44
N ASN A 87 7.84 1.19 19.51
CA ASN A 87 7.01 0.41 20.41
C ASN A 87 7.37 0.69 21.88
N GLU A 88 8.66 0.58 22.22
CA GLU A 88 9.12 0.83 23.60
C GLU A 88 8.88 2.28 24.02
N PHE A 89 9.16 3.23 23.12
CA PHE A 89 8.87 4.64 23.37
C PHE A 89 7.38 4.90 23.60
N TRP A 90 6.50 4.24 22.83
CA TRP A 90 5.05 4.38 22.99
C TRP A 90 4.56 3.81 24.31
N ASP A 91 5.12 2.68 24.76
CA ASP A 91 4.78 2.06 26.04
C ASP A 91 5.11 2.98 27.22
N VAL A 92 6.20 3.73 27.14
CA VAL A 92 6.61 4.70 28.18
C VAL A 92 5.88 6.04 28.05
N HIS A 93 5.60 6.50 26.82
CA HIS A 93 5.12 7.86 26.55
C HIS A 93 3.83 7.94 25.73
N CYS A 94 2.86 7.06 26.01
CA CYS A 94 1.54 7.08 25.36
C CYS A 94 0.73 8.39 25.56
N ASP A 95 1.18 9.31 26.42
CA ASP A 95 0.54 10.59 26.72
C ASP A 95 0.94 11.74 25.76
N ILE A 96 1.87 11.53 24.81
CA ILE A 96 2.43 12.59 23.94
C ILE A 96 1.36 13.29 23.10
N ASP A 97 0.46 12.52 22.49
CA ASP A 97 -0.73 13.06 21.83
C ASP A 97 -1.92 12.14 22.15
N PRO A 98 -2.91 12.62 22.94
CA PRO A 98 -4.07 11.82 23.31
C PRO A 98 -4.98 11.45 22.12
N ASN A 99 -4.68 11.95 20.92
CA ASN A 99 -5.38 11.59 19.68
C ASN A 99 -4.54 10.69 18.75
N ALA A 100 -3.28 10.43 19.07
CA ALA A 100 -2.45 9.48 18.32
C ALA A 100 -2.66 8.08 18.91
N GLU A 101 -2.81 7.08 18.05
CA GLU A 101 -2.88 5.67 18.46
C GLU A 101 -1.49 5.02 18.42
N LYS A 102 -0.56 5.63 17.70
CA LYS A 102 0.84 5.21 17.53
C LYS A 102 1.74 6.39 17.19
N VAL A 103 3.06 6.27 17.42
CA VAL A 103 4.05 7.33 17.13
C VAL A 103 4.05 7.76 15.66
N SER A 104 3.76 6.83 14.73
CA SER A 104 3.69 7.14 13.29
C SER A 104 2.52 8.05 12.91
N ASP A 105 1.56 8.29 13.81
CA ASP A 105 0.52 9.31 13.63
C ASP A 105 1.03 10.72 13.96
N ILE A 106 2.12 10.82 14.73
CA ILE A 106 2.71 12.07 15.24
C ILE A 106 3.82 12.56 14.31
N VAL A 107 4.62 11.64 13.77
CA VAL A 107 5.80 11.98 12.98
C VAL A 107 5.99 10.99 11.83
N ASP A 108 6.50 11.50 10.71
CA ASP A 108 6.80 10.65 9.57
C ASP A 108 8.04 9.77 9.84
N TYR A 109 8.06 8.61 9.19
CA TYR A 109 9.11 7.63 9.36
C TYR A 109 10.48 8.13 8.90
N GLN A 110 10.52 9.01 7.90
CA GLN A 110 11.78 9.52 7.36
C GLN A 110 12.48 10.43 8.37
N PHE A 111 11.72 11.27 9.08
CA PHE A 111 12.24 12.06 10.18
C PHE A 111 12.78 11.17 11.31
N LEU A 112 12.10 10.07 11.63
CA LEU A 112 12.58 9.12 12.64
C LEU A 112 13.91 8.47 12.23
N VAL A 113 14.05 8.09 10.96
CA VAL A 113 15.32 7.56 10.43
C VAL A 113 16.44 8.61 10.50
N LYS A 114 16.15 9.86 10.14
CA LYS A 114 17.09 10.98 10.28
C LYS A 114 17.52 11.18 11.74
N LEU A 115 16.58 11.18 12.68
CA LEU A 115 16.86 11.30 14.12
C LEU A 115 17.70 10.12 14.63
N PHE A 116 17.37 8.90 14.19
CA PHE A 116 18.11 7.69 14.52
C PHE A 116 19.58 7.78 14.08
N TYR A 117 19.85 8.12 12.82
CA TYR A 117 21.23 8.29 12.34
C TYR A 117 21.95 9.47 12.99
N TRP A 118 21.24 10.56 13.26
CA TRP A 118 21.79 11.69 14.02
C TRP A 118 22.28 11.26 15.41
N HIS A 119 21.54 10.39 16.10
CA HIS A 119 21.92 9.86 17.39
C HIS A 119 23.08 8.86 17.24
N LEU A 120 22.96 7.90 16.31
CA LEU A 120 23.95 6.86 16.08
C LEU A 120 25.34 7.43 15.72
N ASN A 121 25.40 8.48 14.90
CA ASN A 121 26.66 9.13 14.50
C ASN A 121 27.37 9.90 15.61
N ARG A 122 26.77 10.02 16.80
CA ARG A 122 27.41 10.64 17.98
C ARG A 122 28.07 9.61 18.88
N GLN A 123 27.80 8.33 18.64
CA GLN A 123 28.54 7.26 19.29
C GLN A 123 29.92 7.14 18.63
N THR A 124 30.93 6.77 19.41
CA THR A 124 32.27 6.50 18.85
C THR A 124 32.18 5.21 18.07
N ARG A 125 32.14 5.33 16.74
CA ARG A 125 31.92 4.20 15.82
C ARG A 125 32.64 4.42 14.50
N ARG A 126 32.86 3.35 13.74
CA ARG A 126 33.34 3.37 12.35
C ARG A 126 32.19 2.90 11.44
N PRO A 127 31.47 3.81 10.77
CA PRO A 127 30.33 3.46 9.93
C PRO A 127 30.64 2.39 8.89
N SER A 128 29.71 1.47 8.68
CA SER A 128 29.91 0.28 7.82
C SER A 128 30.32 0.64 6.39
N ASN A 129 29.82 1.75 5.84
CA ASN A 129 30.14 2.23 4.50
C ASN A 129 31.62 2.62 4.32
N LEU A 130 32.36 2.91 5.41
CA LEU A 130 33.80 3.19 5.35
C LEU A 130 34.68 1.92 5.33
N THR A 131 34.09 0.77 5.62
CA THR A 131 34.76 -0.54 5.64
C THR A 131 34.18 -1.52 4.63
N ARG A 132 33.14 -1.11 3.91
CA ARG A 132 32.40 -1.96 2.99
C ARG A 132 33.26 -2.29 1.77
N PRO A 133 33.19 -3.51 1.23
CA PRO A 133 33.78 -3.83 -0.06
C PRO A 133 33.22 -2.95 -1.18
N ASP A 134 34.08 -2.58 -2.12
CA ASP A 134 33.66 -1.92 -3.35
C ASP A 134 32.64 -2.79 -4.11
N GLY A 135 31.59 -2.17 -4.65
CA GLY A 135 30.56 -2.84 -5.46
C GLY A 135 29.28 -3.25 -4.71
N VAL A 136 29.18 -3.01 -3.40
CA VAL A 136 27.90 -3.18 -2.69
C VAL A 136 26.99 -2.00 -3.01
N GLU A 137 25.92 -2.27 -3.76
CA GLU A 137 24.92 -1.28 -4.16
C GLU A 137 24.26 -0.60 -2.94
N THR A 138 24.41 0.72 -2.88
CA THR A 138 23.78 1.59 -1.90
C THR A 138 22.34 1.96 -2.30
N ARG A 139 21.56 2.44 -1.33
CA ARG A 139 20.20 2.94 -1.56
C ARG A 139 20.17 4.08 -2.57
N THR A 140 21.17 4.96 -2.57
CA THR A 140 21.31 6.06 -3.53
C THR A 140 21.58 5.54 -4.93
N GLU A 141 22.55 4.63 -5.09
CA GLU A 141 22.85 4.01 -6.38
C GLU A 141 21.64 3.27 -6.93
N ARG A 142 20.93 2.51 -6.09
CA ARG A 142 19.68 1.86 -6.48
C ARG A 142 18.62 2.88 -6.88
N ALA A 143 18.47 4.00 -6.16
CA ALA A 143 17.52 5.06 -6.52
C ALA A 143 17.86 5.74 -7.85
N GLU A 144 19.14 5.95 -8.14
CA GLU A 144 19.58 6.44 -9.45
C GLU A 144 19.33 5.40 -10.55
N GLN A 145 19.67 4.15 -10.32
CA GLN A 145 19.44 3.06 -11.26
C GLN A 145 17.94 2.89 -11.56
N ARG A 146 17.09 2.93 -10.53
CA ARG A 146 15.63 2.94 -10.69
C ARG A 146 15.15 4.13 -11.51
N ARG A 147 15.66 5.33 -11.25
CA ARG A 147 15.31 6.53 -12.05
C ARG A 147 15.72 6.37 -13.51
N ARG A 148 16.92 5.87 -13.78
CA ARG A 148 17.38 5.57 -15.15
C ARG A 148 16.47 4.55 -15.85
N LEU A 149 16.15 3.44 -15.17
CA LEU A 149 15.26 2.40 -15.71
C LEU A 149 13.83 2.93 -15.95
N PHE A 150 13.29 3.71 -15.02
CA PHE A 150 11.98 4.33 -15.17
C PHE A 150 11.94 5.28 -16.36
N ASP A 151 12.94 6.15 -16.52
CA ASP A 151 13.06 7.07 -17.64
C ASP A 151 13.18 6.31 -18.98
N MET A 152 13.90 5.20 -19.01
CA MET A 152 13.99 4.32 -20.19
C MET A 152 12.64 3.69 -20.53
N ASN A 153 11.94 3.14 -19.53
CA ASN A 153 10.64 2.48 -19.74
C ASN A 153 9.58 3.48 -20.21
N LEU A 154 9.57 4.67 -19.65
CA LEU A 154 8.64 5.71 -20.06
C LEU A 154 8.90 6.15 -21.50
N ARG A 155 10.17 6.33 -21.90
CA ARG A 155 10.51 6.63 -23.29
C ARG A 155 10.00 5.54 -24.23
N SER A 156 10.20 4.27 -23.88
CA SER A 156 9.69 3.13 -24.65
C SER A 156 8.16 3.13 -24.74
N LEU A 157 7.44 3.37 -23.64
CA LEU A 157 5.97 3.46 -23.65
C LEU A 157 5.46 4.61 -24.53
N LEU A 158 6.10 5.77 -24.45
CA LEU A 158 5.76 6.93 -25.29
C LEU A 158 6.05 6.67 -26.76
N GLU A 159 7.10 5.90 -27.07
CA GLU A 159 7.44 5.49 -28.43
C GLU A 159 6.40 4.51 -29.00
N ILE A 160 6.02 3.48 -28.24
CA ILE A 160 4.93 2.55 -28.60
C ILE A 160 3.61 3.31 -28.81
N GLN A 161 3.31 4.29 -27.96
CA GLN A 161 2.11 5.12 -28.11
C GLN A 161 2.16 5.94 -29.40
N ARG A 162 3.33 6.53 -29.73
CA ARG A 162 3.53 7.26 -30.99
C ARG A 162 3.38 6.34 -32.21
N GLU A 163 3.97 5.15 -32.18
CA GLU A 163 3.82 4.15 -33.24
C GLU A 163 2.37 3.73 -33.42
N THR A 164 1.65 3.50 -32.33
CA THR A 164 0.22 3.15 -32.36
C THR A 164 -0.61 4.26 -33.00
N ILE A 165 -0.35 5.52 -32.63
CA ILE A 165 -1.00 6.69 -33.23
C ILE A 165 -0.66 6.79 -34.72
N GLN A 166 0.60 6.57 -35.11
CA GLN A 166 1.03 6.57 -36.51
C GLN A 166 0.36 5.45 -37.32
N GLN A 167 0.23 4.25 -36.76
CA GLN A 167 -0.46 3.13 -37.40
C GLN A 167 -1.95 3.40 -37.55
N GLN A 168 -2.60 3.97 -36.53
CA GLN A 168 -4.01 4.40 -36.62
C GLN A 168 -4.21 5.46 -37.71
N THR A 169 -3.36 6.49 -37.71
CA THR A 169 -3.38 7.56 -38.73
C THR A 169 -3.16 7.00 -40.14
N SER A 170 -2.24 6.04 -40.28
CA SER A 170 -1.95 5.37 -41.56
C SER A 170 -3.14 4.53 -42.04
N LYS A 171 -3.80 3.79 -41.14
CA LYS A 171 -5.02 3.02 -41.44
C LYS A 171 -6.18 3.92 -41.84
N GLU A 172 -6.38 5.04 -41.16
CA GLU A 172 -7.39 6.04 -41.52
C GLU A 172 -7.12 6.67 -42.88
N ASN A 173 -5.86 7.00 -43.17
CA ASN A 173 -5.42 7.52 -44.48
C ASN A 173 -5.58 6.49 -45.61
N HIS A 174 -5.33 5.21 -45.33
CA HIS A 174 -5.54 4.15 -46.31
C HIS A 174 -7.03 3.94 -46.59
N ASN A 175 -7.88 3.92 -45.57
CA ASN A 175 -9.33 3.81 -45.73
C ASN A 175 -9.96 5.00 -46.47
N THR A 176 -9.44 6.22 -46.25
CA THR A 176 -9.88 7.40 -47.02
C THR A 176 -9.41 7.38 -48.47
N LYS A 177 -8.18 6.90 -48.75
CA LYS A 177 -7.71 6.67 -50.13
C LYS A 177 -8.53 5.57 -50.84
N THR A 178 -8.87 4.48 -50.17
CA THR A 178 -9.70 3.40 -50.74
C THR A 178 -11.14 3.86 -51.00
N LYS A 179 -11.73 4.68 -50.12
CA LYS A 179 -13.03 5.32 -50.37
C LYS A 179 -12.99 6.32 -51.53
N ARG A 180 -11.90 7.10 -51.67
CA ARG A 180 -11.70 7.99 -52.84
C ARG A 180 -11.48 7.21 -54.13
N GLY A 181 -10.70 6.13 -54.10
CA GLY A 181 -10.50 5.24 -55.25
C GLY A 181 -11.77 4.53 -55.70
N SER A 182 -12.63 4.14 -54.74
CA SER A 182 -13.96 3.59 -55.02
C SER A 182 -14.92 4.62 -55.62
N LEU A 183 -14.87 5.89 -55.18
CA LEU A 183 -15.65 6.98 -55.77
C LEU A 183 -15.17 7.35 -57.19
N VAL A 184 -13.85 7.33 -57.44
CA VAL A 184 -13.29 7.65 -58.76
C VAL A 184 -13.54 6.52 -59.76
N LYS A 185 -13.50 5.25 -59.35
CA LYS A 185 -13.91 4.11 -60.20
C LYS A 185 -15.41 4.10 -60.52
N LYS A 186 -16.24 4.80 -59.76
CA LYS A 186 -17.68 4.96 -60.05
C LYS A 186 -18.00 6.13 -61.00
N LEU A 187 -17.01 6.96 -61.33
CA LEU A 187 -17.13 8.11 -62.24
C LEU A 187 -16.32 7.99 -63.53
N ALA A 188 -15.43 6.99 -63.65
CA ALA A 188 -14.65 6.75 -64.87
C ALA A 188 -15.04 5.41 -65.51
N GLY A 189 -16.29 5.31 -65.94
CA GLY A 189 -16.66 4.41 -67.05
C GLY A 189 -16.63 5.24 -68.35
N VAL A 190 -16.01 4.70 -69.40
CA VAL A 190 -15.88 5.23 -70.79
C VAL A 190 -14.51 5.87 -71.12
N ARG A 191 -13.50 5.05 -71.49
CA ARG A 191 -12.95 4.89 -72.87
C ARG A 191 -11.66 4.05 -72.91
N ASN A 192 -11.45 3.42 -74.07
CA ASN A 192 -10.46 2.41 -74.48
C ASN A 192 -8.98 2.80 -74.38
N GLY A 193 -8.09 1.78 -74.38
CA GLY A 193 -6.77 1.86 -75.00
C GLY A 193 -5.65 1.03 -74.36
N ASP A 194 -5.18 0.04 -75.12
CA ASP A 194 -3.96 -0.80 -75.10
C ASP A 194 -2.72 -0.43 -74.24
N LEU A 195 -2.13 -1.47 -73.60
CA LEU A 195 -0.69 -1.87 -73.38
C LEU A 195 0.39 -0.83 -72.92
N PRO A 196 1.60 -1.24 -72.43
CA PRO A 196 2.09 -2.47 -71.79
C PRO A 196 2.90 -2.24 -70.47
N ASP A 197 3.40 -3.35 -69.90
CA ASP A 197 4.46 -3.57 -68.88
C ASP A 197 5.40 -2.42 -68.50
N VAL A 198 5.64 -2.26 -67.18
CA VAL A 198 6.92 -1.77 -66.60
C VAL A 198 7.10 -2.36 -65.18
N ASP A 199 8.20 -3.12 -65.01
CA ASP A 199 8.83 -3.53 -63.75
C ASP A 199 9.15 -2.35 -62.82
N GLN A 200 9.09 -2.55 -61.50
CA GLN A 200 10.09 -2.00 -60.56
C GLN A 200 9.88 -2.47 -59.11
N ASP A 201 10.78 -3.37 -58.69
CA ASP A 201 11.68 -3.28 -57.53
C ASP A 201 11.13 -2.84 -56.16
N GLU A 202 11.05 -3.83 -55.27
CA GLU A 202 11.28 -3.66 -53.83
C GLU A 202 12.72 -3.19 -53.56
N PRO A 203 12.95 -2.40 -52.50
CA PRO A 203 14.20 -2.48 -51.78
C PRO A 203 14.01 -3.12 -50.40
N ALA A 204 14.73 -4.22 -50.24
CA ALA A 204 15.14 -4.78 -48.98
C ALA A 204 15.83 -3.73 -48.10
N ASN A 205 15.47 -3.66 -46.83
CA ASN A 205 16.28 -3.04 -45.79
C ASN A 205 16.56 -4.09 -44.71
N GLN A 206 17.75 -4.67 -44.77
CA GLN A 206 18.40 -5.32 -43.64
C GLN A 206 19.09 -4.28 -42.74
N PRO A 207 19.27 -4.58 -41.44
CA PRO A 207 19.77 -3.65 -40.45
C PRO A 207 21.31 -3.68 -40.34
N LEU A 208 21.90 -2.52 -40.04
CA LEU A 208 23.31 -2.36 -39.68
C LEU A 208 23.39 -1.60 -38.36
N CYS A 209 23.87 -2.26 -37.29
CA CYS A 209 24.90 -1.74 -36.36
C CYS A 209 25.10 -2.66 -35.14
N PRO A 210 26.27 -2.57 -34.46
CA PRO A 210 27.16 -3.71 -34.31
C PRO A 210 27.20 -4.30 -32.90
N GLU A 211 27.77 -5.51 -32.85
CA GLU A 211 28.28 -6.21 -31.69
C GLU A 211 29.17 -5.31 -30.82
N SER A 212 28.86 -5.24 -29.53
CA SER A 212 29.76 -4.73 -28.50
C SER A 212 30.25 -5.89 -27.64
N GLU A 213 31.57 -6.01 -27.61
CA GLU A 213 32.37 -7.04 -26.95
C GLU A 213 32.07 -7.19 -25.45
N SER A 214 32.06 -8.45 -25.03
CA SER A 214 31.93 -8.93 -23.66
C SER A 214 33.15 -8.57 -22.80
N MET A 215 32.96 -7.82 -21.71
CA MET A 215 33.87 -7.87 -20.56
C MET A 215 33.34 -8.87 -19.54
N GLN A 216 33.89 -10.07 -19.55
CA GLN A 216 33.81 -11.03 -18.45
C GLN A 216 34.81 -10.62 -17.37
N ASN A 217 34.34 -10.18 -16.20
CA ASN A 217 35.12 -10.14 -14.98
C ASN A 217 34.44 -11.06 -13.96
N ASN A 218 35.01 -12.25 -13.78
CA ASN A 218 34.68 -13.17 -12.69
C ASN A 218 35.17 -12.59 -11.37
N ILE A 219 34.26 -12.26 -10.46
CA ILE A 219 34.55 -12.10 -9.04
C ILE A 219 33.55 -12.96 -8.27
N GLU A 220 33.96 -14.18 -7.93
CA GLU A 220 33.27 -15.02 -6.95
C GLU A 220 33.38 -14.35 -5.57
N THR A 221 32.38 -13.55 -5.20
CA THR A 221 32.22 -13.05 -3.83
C THR A 221 31.12 -13.87 -3.18
N VAL A 222 31.49 -14.86 -2.37
CA VAL A 222 30.56 -15.63 -1.54
C VAL A 222 30.05 -14.73 -0.42
N VAL A 223 29.01 -13.95 -0.70
CA VAL A 223 28.25 -13.23 0.31
C VAL A 223 27.30 -14.23 0.96
N SER A 224 27.65 -14.68 2.16
CA SER A 224 26.78 -15.51 2.98
C SER A 224 25.53 -14.70 3.35
N GLU A 225 24.38 -15.08 2.76
CA GLU A 225 23.07 -14.55 3.17
C GLU A 225 22.88 -14.76 4.68
N PRO A 226 22.39 -13.76 5.44
CA PRO A 226 22.02 -13.97 6.83
C PRO A 226 21.06 -15.16 6.89
N MET A 227 21.19 -16.02 7.91
CA MET A 227 20.39 -17.24 8.12
C MET A 227 18.89 -16.94 8.17
N GLY A 228 18.30 -16.65 7.01
CA GLY A 228 16.89 -16.59 6.79
C GLY A 228 16.37 -18.01 6.91
N ILE A 229 15.25 -18.16 7.61
CA ILE A 229 14.53 -19.41 7.76
C ILE A 229 14.45 -20.06 6.37
N SER A 230 15.13 -21.20 6.21
CA SER A 230 15.08 -21.99 4.98
C SER A 230 13.68 -22.57 4.88
N ILE A 231 12.74 -21.78 4.38
CA ILE A 231 11.37 -22.22 4.18
C ILE A 231 11.38 -23.02 2.87
N VAL A 232 11.63 -24.32 2.98
CA VAL A 232 11.38 -25.25 1.87
C VAL A 232 9.87 -25.29 1.65
N LEU A 233 9.40 -25.17 0.40
CA LEU A 233 7.97 -25.31 0.12
C LEU A 233 7.52 -26.72 0.48
N GLY A 234 6.64 -26.84 1.48
CA GLY A 234 6.06 -28.12 1.86
C GLY A 234 5.19 -28.67 0.74
N ASN A 235 5.10 -29.98 0.59
CA ASN A 235 4.24 -30.57 -0.44
C ASN A 235 2.75 -30.21 -0.18
N LEU A 236 2.01 -29.83 -1.23
CA LEU A 236 0.60 -29.48 -1.13
C LEU A 236 -0.30 -30.67 -0.79
N GLY A 237 0.16 -31.89 -1.08
CA GLY A 237 -0.64 -33.11 -0.94
C GLY A 237 -1.71 -33.21 -2.02
N PHE A 238 -2.69 -34.10 -1.81
CA PHE A 238 -3.78 -34.32 -2.77
C PHE A 238 -4.56 -33.03 -3.02
N ILE A 239 -4.80 -32.69 -4.29
CA ILE A 239 -5.58 -31.51 -4.70
C ILE A 239 -6.80 -31.96 -5.49
N ASP A 240 -7.98 -31.70 -4.92
CA ASP A 240 -9.25 -31.81 -5.64
C ASP A 240 -9.42 -30.61 -6.61
N ARG A 241 -8.74 -30.72 -7.75
CA ARG A 241 -8.72 -29.68 -8.78
C ARG A 241 -10.11 -29.35 -9.31
N LEU A 242 -11.04 -30.30 -9.34
CA LEU A 242 -12.39 -30.08 -9.86
C LEU A 242 -13.24 -29.28 -8.86
N SER A 243 -13.12 -29.58 -7.56
CA SER A 243 -13.75 -28.78 -6.51
C SER A 243 -13.25 -27.33 -6.50
N ILE A 244 -11.94 -27.13 -6.73
CA ILE A 244 -11.37 -25.78 -6.90
C ILE A 244 -12.00 -25.06 -8.11
N LEU A 245 -12.13 -25.74 -9.25
CA LEU A 245 -12.72 -25.15 -10.45
C LEU A 245 -14.19 -24.77 -10.25
N ASP A 246 -14.97 -25.64 -9.61
CA ASP A 246 -16.38 -25.37 -9.28
C ASP A 246 -16.48 -24.12 -8.39
N THR A 247 -15.64 -24.02 -7.36
CA THR A 247 -15.58 -22.85 -6.47
C THR A 247 -15.24 -21.57 -7.22
N ILE A 248 -14.28 -21.60 -8.16
CA ILE A 248 -13.93 -20.44 -8.98
C ILE A 248 -15.13 -20.01 -9.84
N ILE A 249 -15.79 -20.95 -10.51
CA ILE A 249 -16.94 -20.65 -11.38
C ILE A 249 -18.06 -19.99 -10.56
N ASP A 250 -18.39 -20.55 -9.40
CA ASP A 250 -19.43 -20.01 -8.51
C ASP A 250 -19.08 -18.60 -8.01
N LYS A 251 -17.83 -18.38 -7.57
CA LYS A 251 -17.35 -17.06 -7.13
C LYS A 251 -17.38 -16.04 -8.26
N VAL A 252 -16.93 -16.41 -9.45
CA VAL A 252 -16.92 -15.51 -10.61
C VAL A 252 -18.35 -15.19 -11.06
N MET A 253 -19.26 -16.16 -11.04
CA MET A 253 -20.68 -15.91 -11.32
C MET A 253 -21.29 -14.94 -10.33
N SER A 254 -21.06 -15.15 -9.04
CA SER A 254 -21.64 -14.30 -7.99
C SER A 254 -21.08 -12.89 -8.02
N LYS A 255 -19.76 -12.74 -8.23
CA LYS A 255 -19.07 -11.46 -8.08
C LYS A 255 -18.98 -10.66 -9.37
N TYR A 256 -18.88 -11.34 -10.51
CA TYR A 256 -18.62 -10.73 -11.81
C TYR A 256 -19.68 -11.12 -12.85
N GLU A 257 -20.93 -11.30 -12.42
CA GLU A 257 -22.06 -11.65 -13.30
C GLU A 257 -22.14 -10.70 -14.51
N GLY A 258 -21.94 -9.39 -14.30
CA GLY A 258 -21.99 -8.40 -15.37
C GLY A 258 -20.99 -8.62 -16.50
N ARG A 259 -19.87 -9.31 -16.24
CA ARG A 259 -18.82 -9.57 -17.23
C ARG A 259 -18.88 -11.00 -17.77
N TYR A 260 -18.94 -11.99 -16.88
CA TYR A 260 -18.84 -13.40 -17.23
C TYR A 260 -20.20 -14.09 -17.31
N GLY A 261 -21.26 -13.50 -16.76
CA GLY A 261 -22.56 -14.15 -16.63
C GLY A 261 -23.21 -14.50 -17.96
N MET A 262 -23.09 -13.65 -19.00
CA MET A 262 -23.58 -13.99 -20.33
C MET A 262 -22.79 -15.16 -20.94
N PHE A 263 -21.46 -15.15 -20.81
CA PHE A 263 -20.60 -16.21 -21.31
C PHE A 263 -20.89 -17.54 -20.58
N LEU A 264 -20.95 -17.54 -19.26
CA LEU A 264 -21.23 -18.75 -18.48
C LEU A 264 -22.64 -19.32 -18.69
N LYS A 265 -23.59 -18.49 -19.14
CA LYS A 265 -24.94 -18.93 -19.56
C LYS A 265 -24.99 -19.40 -21.03
N SER A 266 -23.97 -19.11 -21.83
CA SER A 266 -23.87 -19.53 -23.24
C SER A 266 -23.49 -21.02 -23.36
N ASP A 267 -23.61 -21.58 -24.56
CA ASP A 267 -23.24 -22.99 -24.80
C ASP A 267 -21.75 -23.25 -24.51
N SER A 268 -20.87 -22.33 -24.90
CA SER A 268 -19.43 -22.38 -24.60
C SER A 268 -19.16 -22.36 -23.10
N GLY A 269 -19.83 -21.48 -22.35
CA GLY A 269 -19.63 -21.36 -20.92
C GLY A 269 -20.27 -22.49 -20.10
N ARG A 270 -21.41 -23.04 -20.52
CA ARG A 270 -22.02 -24.21 -19.85
C ARG A 270 -21.12 -25.43 -19.88
N ASN A 271 -20.32 -25.58 -20.94
CA ASN A 271 -19.38 -26.69 -21.07
C ASN A 271 -17.96 -26.36 -20.57
N ILE A 272 -17.76 -25.21 -19.91
CA ILE A 272 -16.43 -24.71 -19.58
C ILE A 272 -15.63 -25.72 -18.75
N LYS A 273 -16.26 -26.40 -17.78
CA LYS A 273 -15.59 -27.40 -16.94
C LYS A 273 -14.97 -28.53 -17.76
N ALA A 274 -15.73 -29.08 -18.72
CA ALA A 274 -15.23 -30.17 -19.56
C ALA A 274 -14.15 -29.68 -20.54
N VAL A 275 -14.29 -28.46 -21.06
CA VAL A 275 -13.27 -27.83 -21.93
C VAL A 275 -11.96 -27.65 -21.17
N LEU A 276 -12.00 -27.05 -19.97
CA LEU A 276 -10.81 -26.79 -19.17
C LEU A 276 -10.13 -28.08 -18.70
N GLU A 277 -10.90 -29.05 -18.17
CA GLU A 277 -10.34 -30.34 -17.75
C GLU A 277 -9.86 -31.18 -18.95
N GLY A 278 -10.56 -31.14 -20.08
CA GLY A 278 -10.19 -31.87 -21.30
C GLY A 278 -8.84 -31.43 -21.86
N ASN A 279 -8.55 -30.14 -21.76
CA ASN A 279 -7.35 -29.50 -22.32
C ASN A 279 -6.16 -29.43 -21.34
N LEU A 280 -6.35 -29.86 -20.09
CA LEU A 280 -5.32 -29.86 -19.07
C LEU A 280 -4.26 -30.94 -19.33
N ASN A 281 -2.98 -30.59 -19.20
CA ASN A 281 -1.86 -31.49 -19.37
C ASN A 281 -1.98 -32.72 -18.45
N GLN A 282 -1.82 -33.91 -19.02
CA GLN A 282 -2.01 -35.17 -18.30
C GLN A 282 -1.08 -35.33 -17.08
N LYS A 283 0.13 -34.76 -17.14
CA LYS A 283 1.05 -34.77 -15.99
C LYS A 283 0.56 -33.85 -14.87
N VAL A 284 -0.08 -32.73 -15.19
CA VAL A 284 -0.71 -31.85 -14.17
C VAL A 284 -1.84 -32.58 -13.46
N LYS A 285 -2.67 -33.34 -14.19
CA LYS A 285 -3.72 -34.19 -13.59
C LYS A 285 -3.12 -35.20 -12.62
N SER A 286 -2.06 -35.90 -13.05
CA SER A 286 -1.35 -36.89 -12.23
C SER A 286 -0.70 -36.27 -10.99
N LEU A 287 -0.15 -35.05 -11.08
CA LEU A 287 0.40 -34.33 -9.93
C LEU A 287 -0.67 -34.02 -8.88
N CYS A 288 -1.84 -33.56 -9.31
CA CYS A 288 -2.96 -33.27 -8.40
C CYS A 288 -3.48 -34.54 -7.70
N GLU A 289 -3.52 -35.68 -8.43
CA GLU A 289 -3.99 -36.97 -7.92
C GLU A 289 -2.99 -37.62 -6.95
N THR A 290 -1.70 -37.56 -7.26
CA THR A 290 -0.64 -38.10 -6.39
C THR A 290 -0.30 -37.18 -5.23
N GLY A 291 -0.57 -35.88 -5.38
CA GLY A 291 -0.20 -34.87 -4.42
C GLY A 291 1.29 -34.71 -4.25
N THR A 292 2.07 -34.78 -5.35
CA THR A 292 3.55 -34.75 -5.32
C THR A 292 4.11 -33.49 -5.97
N PHE A 293 4.02 -32.37 -5.25
CA PHE A 293 4.42 -31.04 -5.73
C PHE A 293 5.89 -30.70 -5.41
N GLU A 294 6.81 -31.52 -5.92
CA GLU A 294 8.26 -31.32 -5.80
C GLU A 294 8.84 -30.68 -7.06
N LEU A 295 9.94 -29.91 -6.95
CA LEU A 295 10.54 -29.19 -8.09
C LEU A 295 10.79 -30.11 -9.29
N ASP A 296 11.43 -31.27 -9.09
CA ASP A 296 11.72 -32.22 -10.16
C ASP A 296 10.46 -32.71 -10.88
N ARG A 297 9.35 -32.84 -10.15
CA ARG A 297 8.05 -33.26 -10.68
C ARG A 297 7.37 -32.14 -11.46
N LEU A 298 7.51 -30.90 -11.00
CA LEU A 298 7.04 -29.71 -11.73
C LEU A 298 7.81 -29.54 -13.04
N LEU A 299 9.14 -29.69 -13.02
CA LEU A 299 9.99 -29.65 -14.22
C LEU A 299 9.63 -30.77 -15.21
N GLN A 300 9.25 -31.95 -14.71
CA GLN A 300 8.82 -33.07 -15.53
C GLN A 300 7.49 -32.83 -16.25
N ILE A 301 6.67 -31.83 -15.90
CA ILE A 301 5.44 -31.50 -16.64
C ILE A 301 5.78 -31.31 -18.12
N GLY A 302 6.79 -30.47 -18.39
CA GLY A 302 7.38 -30.31 -19.71
C GLY A 302 6.41 -29.91 -20.83
N ASN A 303 6.95 -30.02 -22.05
CA ASN A 303 6.45 -29.64 -23.37
C ASN A 303 6.09 -28.17 -23.57
N MET A 304 7.09 -27.42 -24.01
CA MET A 304 6.89 -26.45 -25.09
C MET A 304 7.14 -27.24 -26.38
N GLY A 305 6.07 -27.71 -27.03
CA GLY A 305 6.22 -28.39 -28.33
C GLY A 305 6.89 -27.46 -29.35
N GLU A 306 7.50 -28.03 -30.38
CA GLU A 306 8.06 -27.28 -31.54
C GLU A 306 7.00 -26.48 -32.32
N GLN A 307 5.73 -26.49 -31.89
CA GLN A 307 4.62 -25.84 -32.58
C GLN A 307 4.49 -24.35 -32.19
N PRO A 308 4.73 -23.40 -33.12
CA PRO A 308 4.89 -21.99 -32.78
C PRO A 308 3.61 -21.24 -32.35
N ASP A 309 2.42 -21.83 -32.51
CA ASP A 309 1.16 -21.08 -32.59
C ASP A 309 0.04 -21.55 -31.64
N GLU A 310 0.35 -22.36 -30.62
CA GLU A 310 -0.66 -22.80 -29.66
C GLU A 310 -1.06 -21.69 -28.66
N SER A 311 -2.37 -21.58 -28.40
CA SER A 311 -2.91 -20.80 -27.29
C SER A 311 -2.97 -21.65 -26.03
N GLY A 312 -2.78 -21.08 -24.86
CA GLY A 312 -2.88 -21.85 -23.62
C GLY A 312 -2.38 -21.13 -22.38
N VAL A 313 -2.09 -21.95 -21.37
CA VAL A 313 -1.60 -21.51 -20.06
C VAL A 313 -0.28 -22.21 -19.77
N TYR A 314 0.70 -21.43 -19.35
CA TYR A 314 2.03 -21.90 -18.97
C TYR A 314 2.29 -21.61 -17.49
N MET A 315 3.27 -22.32 -16.94
CA MET A 315 3.88 -22.02 -15.66
C MET A 315 5.35 -21.73 -15.87
N HIS A 316 5.82 -20.62 -15.31
CA HIS A 316 7.23 -20.30 -15.22
C HIS A 316 7.71 -20.66 -13.81
N ILE A 317 8.67 -21.59 -13.77
CA ILE A 317 9.35 -22.06 -12.59
C ILE A 317 10.70 -21.35 -12.50
N LEU A 318 10.89 -20.57 -11.43
CA LEU A 318 12.15 -19.89 -11.12
C LEU A 318 12.76 -20.55 -9.89
N TYR A 319 14.01 -21.00 -9.93
CA TYR A 319 14.66 -21.63 -8.78
C TYR A 319 16.14 -21.30 -8.70
N ARG A 320 16.70 -21.27 -7.48
CA ARG A 320 18.14 -21.04 -7.32
C ARG A 320 18.92 -22.31 -7.57
N ARG A 321 19.92 -22.27 -8.44
CA ARG A 321 20.81 -23.41 -8.68
C ARG A 321 21.55 -23.83 -7.41
N SER A 322 21.94 -22.85 -6.58
CA SER A 322 22.61 -23.09 -5.29
C SER A 322 21.69 -23.68 -4.22
N ASN A 323 20.37 -23.49 -4.33
CA ASN A 323 19.37 -24.00 -3.39
C ASN A 323 18.04 -24.31 -4.12
N PRO A 324 17.93 -25.48 -4.79
CA PRO A 324 16.74 -25.81 -5.58
C PRO A 324 15.44 -25.91 -4.76
N GLY A 325 15.54 -26.13 -3.43
CA GLY A 325 14.37 -26.09 -2.54
C GLY A 325 13.72 -24.70 -2.42
N ARG A 326 14.41 -23.65 -2.88
CA ARG A 326 13.90 -22.29 -2.99
C ARG A 326 13.53 -22.00 -4.45
N PHE A 327 12.24 -22.11 -4.74
CA PHE A 327 11.67 -21.80 -6.04
C PHE A 327 10.40 -20.96 -5.91
N TRP A 328 10.06 -20.30 -7.02
CA TRP A 328 8.88 -19.46 -7.21
C TRP A 328 8.13 -19.90 -8.46
N LEU A 329 6.82 -19.71 -8.44
CA LEU A 329 5.94 -20.08 -9.54
C LEU A 329 5.13 -18.87 -10.01
N TYR A 330 5.06 -18.73 -11.32
CA TYR A 330 4.19 -17.77 -12.00
C TYR A 330 3.34 -18.52 -13.01
N VAL A 331 2.03 -18.28 -13.01
CA VAL A 331 1.12 -18.82 -14.04
C VAL A 331 0.74 -17.69 -14.97
N GLY A 332 0.75 -17.94 -16.28
CA GLY A 332 0.32 -16.96 -17.27
C GLY A 332 -0.36 -17.62 -18.47
N GLN A 333 -1.10 -16.82 -19.23
CA GLN A 333 -1.74 -17.25 -20.49
C GLN A 333 -1.14 -16.56 -21.71
N ALA A 334 -1.37 -17.12 -22.89
CA ALA A 334 -1.25 -16.41 -24.15
C ALA A 334 -2.07 -17.07 -25.27
N PHE A 335 -2.45 -16.29 -26.28
CA PHE A 335 -2.92 -16.84 -27.56
C PHE A 335 -1.80 -17.47 -28.39
N LYS A 336 -0.55 -17.08 -28.13
CA LYS A 336 0.66 -17.63 -28.76
C LYS A 336 1.72 -17.85 -27.70
N LEU A 337 1.73 -19.04 -27.10
CA LEU A 337 2.61 -19.38 -25.99
C LEU A 337 4.09 -19.14 -26.33
N HIS A 338 4.54 -19.62 -27.49
CA HIS A 338 5.94 -19.49 -27.91
C HIS A 338 6.37 -18.01 -28.04
N ALA A 339 5.55 -17.17 -28.69
CA ALA A 339 5.84 -15.75 -28.85
C ALA A 339 5.86 -15.02 -27.49
N ARG A 340 4.93 -15.36 -26.60
CA ARG A 340 4.87 -14.77 -25.25
C ARG A 340 6.11 -15.14 -24.43
N ILE A 341 6.52 -16.40 -24.47
CA ILE A 341 7.69 -16.88 -23.72
C ILE A 341 8.99 -16.33 -24.31
N SER A 342 9.09 -16.23 -25.63
CA SER A 342 10.20 -15.52 -26.29
C SER A 342 10.31 -14.07 -25.80
N SER A 343 9.17 -13.39 -25.64
CA SER A 343 9.12 -12.03 -25.07
C SER A 343 9.57 -12.00 -23.61
N HIS A 344 9.20 -13.00 -22.80
CA HIS A 344 9.67 -13.13 -21.42
C HIS A 344 11.19 -13.31 -21.33
N ASN A 345 11.75 -14.12 -22.23
CA ASN A 345 13.19 -14.38 -22.29
C ASN A 345 14.01 -13.17 -22.75
N ASP A 346 13.41 -12.23 -23.47
CA ASP A 346 14.07 -10.97 -23.87
C ASP A 346 14.33 -10.06 -22.65
N PRO A 347 15.60 -9.80 -22.29
CA PRO A 347 15.92 -8.89 -21.17
C PRO A 347 15.45 -7.45 -21.41
N ALA A 348 15.36 -6.99 -22.66
CA ALA A 348 14.85 -5.65 -22.96
C ALA A 348 13.36 -5.54 -22.64
N HIS A 349 12.57 -6.54 -23.03
CA HIS A 349 11.17 -6.64 -22.67
C HIS A 349 10.97 -6.65 -21.15
N ARG A 350 11.75 -7.44 -20.40
CA ARG A 350 11.64 -7.49 -18.93
C ARG A 350 11.91 -6.15 -18.28
N ARG A 351 12.97 -5.45 -18.73
CA ARG A 351 13.27 -4.09 -18.26
C ARG A 351 12.11 -3.13 -18.53
N ALA A 352 11.56 -3.18 -19.75
CA ALA A 352 10.45 -2.32 -20.18
C ALA A 352 9.13 -2.56 -19.44
N GLN A 353 8.92 -3.77 -18.91
CA GLN A 353 7.65 -4.21 -18.30
C GLN A 353 7.87 -4.69 -16.86
N PRO A 354 8.33 -3.82 -15.94
CA PRO A 354 8.71 -4.23 -14.59
C PRO A 354 7.53 -4.87 -13.85
N SER A 355 7.75 -6.04 -13.30
CA SER A 355 6.76 -6.82 -12.55
C SER A 355 7.45 -7.59 -11.41
N LEU A 356 6.67 -8.07 -10.44
CA LEU A 356 7.22 -8.93 -9.37
C LEU A 356 7.88 -10.18 -9.96
N HIS A 357 7.26 -10.76 -10.99
CA HIS A 357 7.78 -11.91 -11.72
C HIS A 357 9.20 -11.66 -12.26
N TYR A 358 9.42 -10.54 -12.96
CA TYR A 358 10.74 -10.22 -13.50
C TYR A 358 11.73 -9.78 -12.44
N HIS A 359 11.27 -9.08 -11.41
CA HIS A 359 12.15 -8.71 -10.30
C HIS A 359 12.73 -9.94 -9.61
N VAL A 360 11.92 -10.97 -9.36
CA VAL A 360 12.42 -12.23 -8.79
C VAL A 360 13.35 -12.95 -9.76
N TRP A 361 13.01 -12.99 -11.04
CA TRP A 361 13.85 -13.62 -12.06
C TRP A 361 15.25 -12.98 -12.12
N ASP A 362 15.31 -11.65 -12.15
CA ASP A 362 16.57 -10.92 -12.27
C ASP A 362 17.22 -10.64 -10.88
N SER A 363 16.72 -11.23 -9.78
CA SER A 363 17.19 -10.95 -8.41
C SER A 363 18.54 -11.58 -8.05
N ALA A 364 18.96 -12.64 -8.77
CA ALA A 364 20.26 -13.28 -8.57
C ALA A 364 20.73 -13.99 -9.85
N GLU A 365 22.05 -14.02 -10.05
CA GLU A 365 22.67 -14.62 -11.24
C GLU A 365 22.48 -16.14 -11.34
N ASP A 366 22.27 -16.82 -10.20
CA ASP A 366 22.09 -18.27 -10.12
C ASP A 366 20.63 -18.72 -10.25
N ILE A 367 19.71 -17.80 -10.55
CA ILE A 367 18.31 -18.13 -10.84
C ILE A 367 18.23 -18.86 -12.19
N VAL A 368 17.67 -20.06 -12.16
CA VAL A 368 17.33 -20.86 -13.33
C VAL A 368 15.86 -20.62 -13.67
N SER A 369 15.57 -20.53 -14.97
CA SER A 369 14.26 -20.25 -15.53
C SER A 369 13.81 -21.40 -16.42
N GLU A 370 12.65 -21.97 -16.10
CA GLU A 370 12.06 -23.08 -16.84
C GLU A 370 10.56 -22.83 -17.08
N PHE A 371 10.13 -23.01 -18.34
CA PHE A 371 8.73 -22.87 -18.72
C PHE A 371 8.11 -24.24 -19.01
N VAL A 372 6.92 -24.48 -18.47
CA VAL A 372 6.14 -25.70 -18.73
C VAL A 372 4.72 -25.34 -19.16
N THR A 373 4.10 -26.18 -19.99
CA THR A 373 2.74 -25.95 -20.49
C THR A 373 1.74 -26.69 -19.61
N LEU A 374 0.79 -25.93 -19.03
CA LEU A 374 -0.25 -26.47 -18.17
C LEU A 374 -1.49 -26.90 -18.96
N ALA A 375 -1.87 -26.13 -19.98
CA ALA A 375 -3.03 -26.42 -20.83
C ALA A 375 -2.86 -25.78 -22.21
N VAL A 376 -3.44 -26.42 -23.23
CA VAL A 376 -3.43 -25.95 -24.63
C VAL A 376 -4.85 -25.88 -25.16
N HIS A 377 -5.16 -24.84 -25.91
CA HIS A 377 -6.47 -24.60 -26.51
C HIS A 377 -6.34 -24.29 -28.00
N GLU A 378 -7.22 -24.88 -28.82
CA GLU A 378 -7.42 -24.52 -30.22
C GLU A 378 -8.40 -23.35 -30.31
N ILE A 379 -7.92 -22.11 -30.12
CA ILE A 379 -8.76 -20.91 -30.08
C ILE A 379 -8.24 -19.79 -31.00
N THR A 380 -9.13 -18.87 -31.38
CA THR A 380 -8.92 -17.92 -32.50
C THR A 380 -8.80 -16.46 -32.06
N SER A 381 -8.78 -16.20 -30.74
CA SER A 381 -8.74 -14.87 -30.10
C SER A 381 -10.07 -14.14 -30.00
N SER A 382 -11.20 -14.87 -29.94
CA SER A 382 -12.51 -14.30 -29.62
C SER A 382 -12.58 -13.80 -28.16
N ARG A 383 -13.63 -13.03 -27.84
CA ARG A 383 -13.87 -12.60 -26.44
C ARG A 383 -14.16 -13.80 -25.53
N ASP A 384 -14.89 -14.79 -26.03
CA ASP A 384 -15.19 -16.01 -25.28
C ASP A 384 -13.90 -16.84 -25.09
N ASP A 385 -13.03 -16.87 -26.10
CA ASP A 385 -11.72 -17.52 -26.01
C ASP A 385 -10.85 -16.89 -24.91
N GLN A 386 -10.87 -15.56 -24.80
CA GLN A 386 -10.19 -14.85 -23.73
C GLN A 386 -10.76 -15.22 -22.35
N PHE A 387 -12.07 -15.43 -22.23
CA PHE A 387 -12.68 -15.87 -20.98
C PHE A 387 -12.28 -17.31 -20.64
N ILE A 388 -12.23 -18.22 -21.61
CA ILE A 388 -11.72 -19.58 -21.41
C ILE A 388 -10.29 -19.55 -20.85
N LEU A 389 -9.40 -18.75 -21.45
CA LEU A 389 -8.03 -18.64 -20.96
C LEU A 389 -7.95 -17.98 -19.57
N ASN A 390 -8.75 -16.94 -19.30
CA ASN A 390 -8.81 -16.32 -17.96
C ASN A 390 -9.23 -17.35 -16.89
N PHE A 391 -10.20 -18.22 -17.19
CA PHE A 391 -10.61 -19.29 -16.28
C PHE A 391 -9.53 -20.37 -16.14
N GLN A 392 -8.90 -20.79 -17.24
CA GLN A 392 -7.82 -21.77 -17.19
C GLN A 392 -6.64 -21.26 -16.36
N GLU A 393 -6.23 -20.00 -16.57
CA GLU A 393 -5.13 -19.36 -15.85
C GLU A 393 -5.47 -19.19 -14.36
N MET A 394 -6.68 -18.72 -14.04
CA MET A 394 -7.17 -18.58 -12.66
C MET A 394 -7.16 -19.92 -11.94
N TRP A 395 -7.66 -20.96 -12.60
CA TRP A 395 -7.72 -22.31 -12.04
C TRP A 395 -6.34 -22.85 -11.74
N MET A 396 -5.41 -22.71 -12.67
CA MET A 396 -4.03 -23.13 -12.46
C MET A 396 -3.31 -22.29 -11.40
N ALA A 397 -3.56 -20.98 -11.35
CA ALA A 397 -3.01 -20.11 -10.30
C ALA A 397 -3.53 -20.50 -8.90
N CYS A 398 -4.76 -21.01 -8.77
CA CYS A 398 -5.28 -21.59 -7.54
C CYS A 398 -4.62 -22.95 -7.21
N VAL A 399 -4.56 -23.87 -8.17
CA VAL A 399 -3.98 -25.22 -7.99
C VAL A 399 -2.52 -25.14 -7.55
N PHE A 400 -1.73 -24.30 -8.20
CA PHE A 400 -0.31 -24.08 -7.89
C PHE A 400 -0.08 -22.93 -6.90
N GLN A 401 -1.15 -22.33 -6.36
CA GLN A 401 -1.12 -21.30 -5.31
C GLN A 401 -0.22 -20.10 -5.65
N THR A 402 -0.21 -19.66 -6.90
CA THR A 402 0.68 -18.60 -7.39
C THR A 402 0.12 -17.19 -7.17
N MET A 403 -0.99 -17.03 -6.44
CA MET A 403 -1.66 -15.77 -6.12
C MET A 403 -1.44 -15.31 -4.66
N THR A 404 -1.78 -14.05 -4.36
CA THR A 404 -1.77 -13.49 -2.99
C THR A 404 -2.56 -14.33 -1.99
N ALA A 405 -2.13 -14.33 -0.72
CA ALA A 405 -2.81 -15.06 0.35
C ALA A 405 -4.30 -14.68 0.43
N LYS A 406 -4.60 -13.38 0.31
CA LYS A 406 -5.96 -12.83 0.22
C LYS A 406 -6.77 -13.45 -0.92
N HIS A 407 -6.21 -13.53 -2.13
CA HIS A 407 -6.95 -14.08 -3.27
C HIS A 407 -7.09 -15.61 -3.16
N LEU A 408 -6.08 -16.30 -2.64
CA LEU A 408 -6.20 -17.73 -2.35
C LEU A 408 -7.28 -18.00 -1.29
N GLU A 409 -7.40 -17.14 -0.28
CA GLU A 409 -8.49 -17.22 0.69
C GLU A 409 -9.88 -17.02 0.08
N GLU A 410 -9.98 -16.14 -0.91
CA GLU A 410 -11.24 -15.86 -1.59
C GLU A 410 -11.68 -16.97 -2.55
N TYR A 411 -10.73 -17.57 -3.28
CA TYR A 411 -11.01 -18.45 -4.42
C TYR A 411 -10.71 -19.93 -4.19
N LEU A 412 -9.98 -20.32 -3.13
CA LEU A 412 -9.83 -21.72 -2.76
C LEU A 412 -10.95 -22.15 -1.78
N PRO A 413 -11.45 -23.39 -1.91
CA PRO A 413 -12.28 -23.99 -0.86
C PRO A 413 -11.56 -23.96 0.50
N GLU A 414 -12.31 -23.79 1.59
CA GLU A 414 -11.75 -23.77 2.96
C GLU A 414 -11.01 -25.07 3.32
N SER A 415 -11.37 -26.18 2.68
CA SER A 415 -10.74 -27.49 2.89
C SER A 415 -9.36 -27.62 2.23
N VAL A 416 -8.98 -26.72 1.33
CA VAL A 416 -7.71 -26.80 0.59
C VAL A 416 -6.61 -26.10 1.39
N ASN A 417 -5.53 -26.84 1.65
CA ASN A 417 -4.32 -26.31 2.30
C ASN A 417 -3.73 -25.16 1.47
N ARG A 418 -3.31 -24.07 2.12
CA ARG A 418 -2.73 -22.86 1.48
C ARG A 418 -1.23 -22.72 1.78
N ALA A 419 -0.52 -23.84 1.84
CA ALA A 419 0.86 -23.91 2.31
C ALA A 419 1.86 -23.06 1.51
N TRP A 420 1.51 -22.66 0.28
CA TRP A 420 2.39 -21.85 -0.58
C TRP A 420 1.97 -20.38 -0.63
N SER A 421 0.95 -19.99 0.15
CA SER A 421 0.58 -18.59 0.30
C SER A 421 1.79 -17.76 0.77
N GLY A 422 2.11 -16.70 0.02
CA GLY A 422 3.25 -15.81 0.30
C GLY A 422 4.48 -15.99 -0.62
N ARG A 423 4.50 -16.97 -1.53
CA ARG A 423 5.52 -17.12 -2.60
C ARG A 423 5.00 -16.94 -4.01
N HIS A 424 3.89 -16.23 -4.12
CA HIS A 424 3.23 -15.92 -5.36
C HIS A 424 4.04 -14.97 -6.24
N LEU A 425 3.88 -15.12 -7.55
CA LEU A 425 4.32 -14.12 -8.51
C LEU A 425 3.13 -13.47 -9.25
N ASN A 426 1.92 -14.04 -9.16
CA ASN A 426 0.70 -13.39 -9.64
C ASN A 426 0.19 -12.40 -8.58
N VAL A 427 0.36 -11.11 -8.84
CA VAL A 427 -0.06 -10.02 -7.94
C VAL A 427 -1.56 -9.67 -8.06
N ALA A 428 -2.21 -10.12 -9.14
CA ALA A 428 -3.64 -9.92 -9.39
C ALA A 428 -4.27 -11.23 -9.92
N PRO A 429 -5.55 -11.51 -9.64
CA PRO A 429 -6.23 -12.70 -10.15
C PRO A 429 -6.40 -12.65 -11.68
N PRO A 430 -6.10 -13.73 -12.42
CA PRO A 430 -6.26 -13.79 -13.88
C PRO A 430 -7.65 -13.42 -14.41
N ILE A 431 -8.72 -13.65 -13.63
CA ILE A 431 -10.08 -13.24 -14.01
C ILE A 431 -10.24 -11.72 -14.20
N TRP A 432 -9.26 -10.91 -13.77
CA TRP A 432 -9.22 -9.47 -13.96
C TRP A 432 -8.57 -9.06 -15.29
N GLN A 433 -7.90 -9.98 -16.00
CA GLN A 433 -7.21 -9.65 -17.23
C GLN A 433 -8.18 -9.10 -18.28
N GLY A 434 -7.86 -7.92 -18.84
CA GLY A 434 -8.72 -7.20 -19.78
C GLY A 434 -9.85 -6.40 -19.13
N PHE A 435 -9.82 -6.13 -17.82
CA PHE A 435 -10.65 -5.06 -17.21
C PHE A 435 -10.06 -3.70 -17.59
N THR A 436 -10.56 -3.10 -18.67
CA THR A 436 -10.25 -1.71 -19.03
C THR A 436 -11.44 -0.82 -18.68
N GLY A 437 -11.29 0.07 -17.70
CA GLY A 437 -12.25 1.17 -17.48
C GLY A 437 -12.88 1.31 -16.09
N ASP A 438 -12.65 0.38 -15.16
CA ASP A 438 -13.15 0.50 -13.78
C ASP A 438 -12.00 0.57 -12.76
N LEU A 439 -11.73 1.79 -12.29
CA LEU A 439 -10.69 2.07 -11.29
C LEU A 439 -11.02 1.52 -9.90
N VAL A 440 -12.30 1.33 -9.56
CA VAL A 440 -12.72 0.72 -8.30
C VAL A 440 -12.39 -0.76 -8.33
N ALA A 441 -12.69 -1.40 -9.45
CA ALA A 441 -12.43 -2.79 -9.71
C ALA A 441 -10.92 -3.11 -9.72
N TRP A 442 -10.07 -2.19 -10.19
CA TRP A 442 -8.61 -2.34 -10.08
C TRP A 442 -8.12 -2.41 -8.64
N LYS A 443 -8.65 -1.56 -7.73
CA LYS A 443 -8.24 -1.58 -6.31
C LYS A 443 -8.59 -2.90 -5.62
N GLU A 444 -9.72 -3.47 -5.99
CA GLU A 444 -10.12 -4.79 -5.53
C GLU A 444 -9.18 -5.88 -6.07
N ALA A 445 -8.84 -5.82 -7.37
CA ALA A 445 -7.98 -6.79 -8.03
C ALA A 445 -6.57 -6.91 -7.43
N ILE A 446 -5.99 -5.80 -6.96
CA ILE A 446 -4.64 -5.78 -6.37
C ILE A 446 -4.66 -5.89 -4.83
N GLY A 447 -5.85 -5.99 -4.23
CA GLY A 447 -6.03 -6.08 -2.78
C GLY A 447 -5.81 -4.78 -1.99
N GLY A 448 -5.38 -3.69 -2.64
CA GLY A 448 -5.25 -2.35 -2.06
C GLY A 448 -4.03 -2.18 -1.15
N THR A 449 -4.12 -1.23 -0.20
CA THR A 449 -3.01 -0.88 0.72
C THR A 449 -2.62 -2.03 1.64
N GLU A 450 -3.58 -2.85 2.06
CA GLU A 450 -3.34 -4.03 2.89
C GLU A 450 -2.45 -5.05 2.17
N ALA A 451 -2.82 -5.45 0.96
CA ALA A 451 -2.03 -6.39 0.16
C ALA A 451 -0.62 -5.84 -0.16
N PHE A 452 -0.50 -4.51 -0.40
CA PHE A 452 0.82 -3.92 -0.59
C PHE A 452 1.67 -3.92 0.68
N ASN A 453 1.07 -3.73 1.86
CA ASN A 453 1.76 -3.88 3.14
C ASN A 453 2.19 -5.34 3.37
N ASP A 454 1.43 -6.33 2.92
CA ASP A 454 1.83 -7.73 2.99
C ASP A 454 3.10 -7.97 2.14
N PHE A 455 3.22 -7.34 0.98
CA PHE A 455 4.46 -7.42 0.19
C PHE A 455 5.64 -6.74 0.89
N LEU A 456 5.43 -5.56 1.49
CA LEU A 456 6.46 -4.85 2.25
C LEU A 456 6.95 -5.64 3.48
N ASN A 457 6.09 -6.48 4.05
CA ASN A 457 6.39 -7.33 5.21
C ASN A 457 6.57 -8.80 4.83
N SER A 458 6.68 -9.12 3.54
CA SER A 458 6.81 -10.50 3.08
C SER A 458 8.04 -11.15 3.73
N PRO A 459 7.96 -12.41 4.18
CA PRO A 459 9.13 -13.13 4.68
C PRO A 459 10.17 -13.36 3.56
N ASP A 460 9.73 -13.36 2.29
CA ASP A 460 10.62 -13.48 1.14
C ASP A 460 11.31 -12.14 0.84
N SER A 461 12.64 -12.14 0.91
CA SER A 461 13.46 -10.95 0.66
C SER A 461 13.29 -10.39 -0.76
N ALA A 462 13.06 -11.23 -1.77
CA ALA A 462 12.91 -10.77 -3.15
C ALA A 462 11.57 -10.06 -3.38
N ILE A 463 10.48 -10.62 -2.83
CA ILE A 463 9.14 -9.98 -2.88
C ILE A 463 9.16 -8.66 -2.11
N ARG A 464 9.79 -8.67 -0.94
CA ARG A 464 9.94 -7.48 -0.11
C ARG A 464 10.76 -6.40 -0.85
N GLY A 465 11.91 -6.76 -1.42
CA GLY A 465 12.75 -5.87 -2.21
C GLY A 465 11.98 -5.19 -3.35
N TRP A 466 11.22 -5.97 -4.12
CA TRP A 466 10.34 -5.45 -5.17
C TRP A 466 9.32 -4.42 -4.65
N ALA A 467 8.65 -4.71 -3.53
CA ALA A 467 7.66 -3.81 -2.95
C ALA A 467 8.29 -2.50 -2.45
N TRP A 468 9.47 -2.58 -1.83
CA TRP A 468 10.25 -1.40 -1.45
C TRP A 468 10.63 -0.57 -2.66
N ASP A 469 11.13 -1.20 -3.73
CA ASP A 469 11.50 -0.52 -4.97
C ASP A 469 10.29 0.18 -5.60
N LEU A 470 9.12 -0.47 -5.64
CA LEU A 470 7.90 0.12 -6.18
C LEU A 470 7.44 1.32 -5.33
N ARG A 471 7.52 1.21 -4.00
CA ARG A 471 7.20 2.30 -3.06
C ARG A 471 8.16 3.48 -3.26
N HIS A 472 9.45 3.22 -3.39
CA HIS A 472 10.45 4.26 -3.60
C HIS A 472 10.29 4.94 -4.95
N ALA A 473 10.14 4.16 -6.03
CA ALA A 473 9.89 4.70 -7.37
C ALA A 473 8.66 5.61 -7.39
N PHE A 474 7.56 5.23 -6.72
CA PHE A 474 6.39 6.09 -6.58
C PHE A 474 6.69 7.39 -5.82
N ASN A 475 7.45 7.33 -4.73
CA ASN A 475 7.83 8.53 -3.96
C ASN A 475 8.81 9.43 -4.70
N ASP A 476 9.69 8.87 -5.53
CA ASP A 476 10.63 9.61 -6.36
C ASP A 476 9.90 10.49 -7.38
N LEU A 477 8.67 10.14 -7.79
CA LEU A 477 7.82 10.97 -8.65
C LEU A 477 7.60 12.38 -8.10
N ARG A 478 7.64 12.57 -6.77
CA ARG A 478 7.54 13.88 -6.12
C ARG A 478 8.63 14.85 -6.59
N ASN A 479 9.83 14.32 -6.83
CA ASN A 479 11.02 15.08 -7.21
C ASN A 479 11.41 14.86 -8.68
N SER A 480 10.55 14.20 -9.47
CA SER A 480 10.77 13.99 -10.91
C SER A 480 11.02 15.32 -11.62
N PRO A 481 11.96 15.41 -12.58
CA PRO A 481 12.13 16.60 -13.40
C PRO A 481 10.90 16.88 -14.28
N ASP A 482 10.15 15.84 -14.65
CA ASP A 482 8.90 15.96 -15.42
C ASP A 482 7.74 16.49 -14.53
N PRO A 483 7.11 17.63 -14.87
CA PRO A 483 5.97 18.17 -14.14
C PRO A 483 4.73 17.26 -14.13
N ILE A 484 4.51 16.42 -15.16
CA ILE A 484 3.37 15.52 -15.25
C ILE A 484 3.45 14.46 -14.14
N HIS A 485 4.64 13.91 -13.89
CA HIS A 485 4.85 12.93 -12.81
C HIS A 485 4.61 13.55 -11.43
N ARG A 486 5.12 14.77 -11.21
CA ARG A 486 4.90 15.48 -9.94
C ARG A 486 3.40 15.72 -9.72
N ALA A 487 2.69 16.17 -10.75
CA ALA A 487 1.24 16.36 -10.69
C ALA A 487 0.52 15.05 -10.36
N TYR A 488 0.85 13.95 -11.05
CA TYR A 488 0.30 12.63 -10.75
C TYR A 488 0.51 12.21 -9.29
N TYR A 489 1.73 12.37 -8.77
CA TYR A 489 2.04 12.06 -7.37
C TYR A 489 1.17 12.89 -6.41
N PHE A 490 1.12 14.21 -6.59
CA PHE A 490 0.34 15.09 -5.72
C PHE A 490 -1.17 14.82 -5.80
N ASP A 491 -1.69 14.48 -6.98
CA ASP A 491 -3.10 14.11 -7.16
C ASP A 491 -3.45 12.78 -6.47
N VAL A 492 -2.57 11.78 -6.56
CA VAL A 492 -2.72 10.53 -5.81
C VAL A 492 -2.66 10.79 -4.30
N MET A 493 -1.70 11.60 -3.83
CA MET A 493 -1.58 11.96 -2.42
C MET A 493 -2.78 12.77 -1.89
N LEU A 494 -3.32 13.70 -2.69
CA LEU A 494 -4.50 14.46 -2.32
C LEU A 494 -5.73 13.55 -2.21
N ARG A 495 -5.92 12.64 -3.18
CA ARG A 495 -7.01 11.64 -3.13
C ARG A 495 -6.88 10.73 -1.91
N ASN A 496 -5.69 10.20 -1.66
CA ASN A 496 -5.45 9.33 -0.50
C ASN A 496 -5.66 10.07 0.82
N ARG A 497 -5.30 11.36 0.91
CA ARG A 497 -5.60 12.19 2.08
C ARG A 497 -7.09 12.34 2.32
N LYS A 498 -7.88 12.64 1.29
CA LYS A 498 -9.35 12.74 1.40
C LYS A 498 -9.97 11.43 1.89
N LEU A 499 -9.56 10.30 1.30
CA LEU A 499 -10.03 8.98 1.74
C LEU A 499 -9.63 8.70 3.20
N ALA A 500 -8.42 9.05 3.62
CA ALA A 500 -7.98 8.89 5.00
C ALA A 500 -8.76 9.79 5.96
N GLU A 501 -9.09 11.03 5.56
CA GLU A 501 -9.96 11.93 6.31
C GLU A 501 -11.36 11.34 6.47
N GLU A 502 -11.98 10.83 5.40
CA GLU A 502 -13.30 10.18 5.43
C GLU A 502 -13.32 8.93 6.34
N VAL A 503 -12.31 8.06 6.24
CA VAL A 503 -12.19 6.88 7.10
C VAL A 503 -11.97 7.30 8.56
N GLY A 504 -11.14 8.31 8.80
CA GLY A 504 -10.92 8.88 10.12
C GLY A 504 -12.19 9.47 10.73
N GLU A 505 -12.99 10.18 9.94
CA GLU A 505 -14.30 10.70 10.34
C GLU A 505 -15.28 9.58 10.68
N ARG A 506 -15.34 8.52 9.85
CA ARG A 506 -16.20 7.36 10.12
C ARG A 506 -15.84 6.66 11.42
N ARG A 507 -14.56 6.32 11.62
CA ARG A 507 -14.07 5.73 12.88
C ARG A 507 -14.36 6.62 14.08
N LYS A 508 -14.19 7.94 13.90
CA LYS A 508 -14.51 8.94 14.93
C LYS A 508 -15.99 8.87 15.32
N ILE A 509 -16.90 8.81 14.35
CA ILE A 509 -18.36 8.70 14.57
C ILE A 509 -18.69 7.38 15.27
N GLU A 510 -18.18 6.24 14.78
CA GLU A 510 -18.39 4.91 15.41
C GLU A 510 -17.94 4.91 16.87
N ASN A 511 -16.78 5.50 17.16
CA ASN A 511 -16.25 5.62 18.51
C ASN A 511 -17.15 6.48 19.42
N LEU A 512 -17.71 7.57 18.89
CA LEU A 512 -18.65 8.43 19.62
C LEU A 512 -19.98 7.71 19.89
N GLN A 513 -20.50 6.95 18.92
CA GLN A 513 -21.71 6.13 19.09
C GLN A 513 -21.51 5.02 20.14
N ARG A 514 -20.32 4.43 20.21
CA ARG A 514 -19.97 3.49 21.29
C ARG A 514 -20.00 4.13 22.67
N ILE A 515 -19.55 5.39 22.81
CA ILE A 515 -19.64 6.12 24.08
C ILE A 515 -21.09 6.43 24.45
N LEU A 516 -21.91 6.81 23.46
CA LEU A 516 -23.32 7.08 23.67
C LEU A 516 -24.06 5.83 24.18
N SER A 517 -23.76 4.66 23.64
CA SER A 517 -24.42 3.40 24.00
C SER A 517 -23.88 2.76 25.28
N GLN A 518 -22.56 2.73 25.48
CA GLN A 518 -21.92 1.91 26.53
C GLN A 518 -21.12 2.75 27.54
N GLY A 519 -20.82 4.01 27.23
CA GLY A 519 -19.79 4.79 27.91
C GLY A 519 -18.38 4.25 27.64
N MET A 520 -17.35 5.00 28.06
CA MET A 520 -15.96 4.58 27.87
C MET A 520 -15.03 5.11 28.95
N THR A 521 -14.09 4.27 29.39
CA THR A 521 -13.02 4.68 30.31
C THR A 521 -12.03 5.61 29.62
N ARG A 522 -11.67 6.69 30.30
CA ARG A 522 -10.76 7.74 29.85
C ARG A 522 -9.87 8.21 30.99
N ILE A 523 -8.68 8.65 30.64
CA ILE A 523 -7.73 9.25 31.57
C ILE A 523 -8.03 10.75 31.70
N ILE A 524 -7.95 11.27 32.92
CA ILE A 524 -8.00 12.71 33.19
C ILE A 524 -6.63 13.33 32.90
N PHE A 525 -6.61 14.42 32.14
CA PHE A 525 -5.42 15.24 31.90
C PHE A 525 -5.66 16.71 32.25
N GLY A 526 -4.60 17.50 32.26
CA GLY A 526 -4.62 18.90 32.65
C GLY A 526 -3.45 19.21 33.58
N GLY A 527 -3.61 20.21 34.44
CA GLY A 527 -2.68 20.44 35.54
C GLY A 527 -3.37 20.21 36.87
N ASP A 528 -2.66 19.62 37.83
CA ASP A 528 -3.14 19.48 39.21
C ASP A 528 -3.11 20.81 39.98
N ASP A 529 -2.39 21.81 39.45
CA ASP A 529 -2.35 23.17 40.00
C ASP A 529 -3.75 23.81 40.09
N THR A 530 -3.97 24.66 41.09
CA THR A 530 -5.30 25.24 41.37
C THR A 530 -5.87 26.09 40.24
N GLN A 531 -5.06 26.45 39.24
CA GLN A 531 -5.45 27.32 38.14
C GLN A 531 -5.88 26.56 36.88
N LYS A 532 -5.41 25.34 36.65
CA LYS A 532 -5.77 24.54 35.47
C LYS A 532 -6.98 23.65 35.74
N ALA A 533 -7.86 23.57 34.74
CA ALA A 533 -9.03 22.70 34.80
C ALA A 533 -8.63 21.25 34.47
N HIS A 534 -9.28 20.29 35.12
CA HIS A 534 -9.19 18.89 34.73
C HIS A 534 -10.02 18.67 33.46
N LEU A 535 -9.47 17.90 32.54
CA LEU A 535 -10.03 17.67 31.21
C LEU A 535 -10.10 16.17 30.92
N ILE A 536 -11.11 15.80 30.16
CA ILE A 536 -11.25 14.48 29.53
C ILE A 536 -11.42 14.73 28.04
N SER A 537 -10.73 13.98 27.19
CA SER A 537 -10.88 14.07 25.74
C SER A 537 -11.39 12.77 25.17
N CYS A 538 -12.19 12.91 24.12
CA CYS A 538 -12.48 11.81 23.24
C CYS A 538 -12.73 12.32 21.83
N SER A 539 -12.13 11.66 20.83
CA SER A 539 -12.47 11.90 19.42
C SER A 539 -12.28 13.39 19.03
N GLY A 540 -11.28 14.07 19.60
CA GLY A 540 -11.02 15.50 19.40
C GLY A 540 -11.94 16.47 20.19
N PHE A 541 -12.92 15.98 20.94
CA PHE A 541 -13.72 16.78 21.86
C PHE A 541 -13.10 16.74 23.26
N ALA A 542 -13.17 17.85 24.00
CA ALA A 542 -12.66 17.95 25.36
C ALA A 542 -13.77 18.42 26.30
N PHE A 543 -13.85 17.78 27.46
CA PHE A 543 -14.84 18.01 28.50
C PHE A 543 -14.15 18.47 29.77
N THR A 544 -14.67 19.51 30.39
CA THR A 544 -14.10 20.11 31.60
C THR A 544 -14.76 19.50 32.83
N ILE A 545 -13.95 19.01 33.75
CA ILE A 545 -14.38 18.61 35.08
C ILE A 545 -14.21 19.81 36.00
N SER A 546 -15.32 20.35 36.51
CA SER A 546 -15.27 21.47 37.42
C SER A 546 -14.68 21.05 38.77
N ARG A 547 -13.67 21.80 39.26
CA ARG A 547 -13.12 21.61 40.62
C ARG A 547 -14.16 21.84 41.72
N GLN A 548 -15.25 22.58 41.41
CA GLN A 548 -16.36 22.80 42.34
C GLN A 548 -17.11 21.52 42.69
N LEU A 549 -16.99 20.46 41.87
CA LEU A 549 -17.59 19.15 42.15
C LEU A 549 -16.89 18.42 43.30
N ARG A 550 -15.68 18.87 43.72
CA ARG A 550 -14.91 18.31 44.85
C ARG A 550 -14.78 16.78 44.83
N LEU A 551 -14.65 16.20 43.63
CA LEU A 551 -14.60 14.74 43.42
C LEU A 551 -13.29 14.09 43.93
N GLY A 552 -12.26 14.89 44.19
CA GLY A 552 -10.94 14.39 44.59
C GLY A 552 -10.14 13.72 43.46
N VAL A 553 -10.58 13.87 42.20
CA VAL A 553 -9.89 13.32 41.02
C VAL A 553 -8.57 14.04 40.74
N ARG A 554 -7.58 13.32 40.22
CA ARG A 554 -6.23 13.80 39.85
C ARG A 554 -5.94 13.55 38.38
N VAL A 555 -4.94 14.24 37.83
CA VAL A 555 -4.38 13.88 36.52
C VAL A 555 -3.85 12.44 36.57
N GLY A 556 -4.14 11.65 35.53
CA GLY A 556 -3.82 10.23 35.47
C GLY A 556 -4.95 9.29 35.92
N ASP A 557 -5.95 9.79 36.65
CA ASP A 557 -7.07 8.97 37.10
C ASP A 557 -7.93 8.49 35.92
N LEU A 558 -8.43 7.25 36.04
CA LEU A 558 -9.36 6.65 35.09
C LEU A 558 -10.80 6.93 35.50
N VAL A 559 -11.58 7.47 34.56
CA VAL A 559 -13.01 7.75 34.72
C VAL A 559 -13.80 7.25 33.53
N ARG A 560 -15.03 6.78 33.75
CA ARG A 560 -15.91 6.34 32.69
C ARG A 560 -16.83 7.48 32.25
N LEU A 561 -16.59 7.96 31.03
CA LEU A 561 -17.33 9.01 30.35
C LEU A 561 -18.57 8.40 29.65
N ARG A 562 -19.74 9.01 29.80
CA ARG A 562 -20.97 8.61 29.08
C ARG A 562 -21.69 9.83 28.50
N PHE A 563 -22.15 9.70 27.26
CA PHE A 563 -23.02 10.68 26.61
C PHE A 563 -24.47 10.27 26.75
N HIS A 564 -25.35 11.27 26.83
CA HIS A 564 -26.79 11.08 26.90
C HIS A 564 -27.42 12.07 25.95
N LEU A 565 -27.96 11.58 24.85
CA LEU A 565 -28.59 12.39 23.81
C LEU A 565 -30.10 12.15 23.82
N THR A 566 -30.88 13.21 23.96
CA THR A 566 -32.35 13.15 24.01
C THR A 566 -32.99 13.77 22.77
N ALA A 567 -34.28 13.51 22.54
CA ALA A 567 -35.04 14.16 21.45
C ALA A 567 -35.36 15.63 21.76
N THR A 568 -35.53 15.98 23.03
CA THR A 568 -35.83 17.33 23.52
C THR A 568 -34.68 17.88 24.37
N PRO A 569 -34.60 19.21 24.62
CA PRO A 569 -33.56 19.79 25.44
C PRO A 569 -33.44 19.11 26.81
N ASN A 570 -32.21 18.71 27.16
CA ASN A 570 -31.92 17.97 28.38
C ASN A 570 -31.69 18.93 29.56
N PRO A 571 -32.34 18.73 30.72
CA PRO A 571 -32.11 19.59 31.90
C PRO A 571 -30.69 19.50 32.46
N GLN A 572 -29.95 18.42 32.14
CA GLN A 572 -28.56 18.20 32.51
C GLN A 572 -27.59 18.49 31.35
N LYS A 573 -28.00 19.32 30.37
CA LYS A 573 -27.16 19.66 29.21
C LYS A 573 -25.77 20.15 29.61
N TYR A 574 -24.76 19.68 28.89
CA TYR A 574 -23.37 20.03 29.17
C TYR A 574 -23.08 21.50 28.80
N ALA A 575 -23.53 21.95 27.63
CA ALA A 575 -23.39 23.35 27.21
C ALA A 575 -24.54 24.18 27.80
N THR A 576 -24.31 24.82 28.95
CA THR A 576 -25.42 25.47 29.69
C THR A 576 -26.00 26.68 28.97
N LYS A 577 -25.21 27.33 28.11
CA LYS A 577 -25.62 28.46 27.26
C LYS A 577 -26.27 28.06 25.92
N ALA A 578 -26.47 26.77 25.65
CA ALA A 578 -27.19 26.34 24.45
C ALA A 578 -28.66 26.79 24.50
N SER A 579 -29.15 27.42 23.44
CA SER A 579 -30.57 27.76 23.24
C SER A 579 -31.41 26.49 23.12
N GLN A 580 -32.74 26.60 23.10
CA GLN A 580 -33.59 25.41 22.90
C GLN A 580 -33.50 24.84 21.48
N THR A 581 -33.08 25.65 20.50
CA THR A 581 -32.92 25.24 19.10
C THR A 581 -31.54 24.66 18.80
N ASP A 582 -30.55 24.94 19.65
CA ASP A 582 -29.22 24.35 19.52
C ASP A 582 -29.26 22.83 19.74
N PRO A 583 -28.66 22.02 18.84
CA PRO A 583 -28.51 20.59 19.06
C PRO A 583 -27.82 20.25 20.38
N ALA A 584 -26.83 21.04 20.79
CA ALA A 584 -26.13 20.90 22.07
C ALA A 584 -27.05 20.94 23.30
N SER A 585 -28.25 21.51 23.18
CA SER A 585 -29.20 21.56 24.28
C SER A 585 -29.74 20.18 24.66
N ARG A 586 -29.66 19.21 23.75
CA ARG A 586 -30.10 17.82 23.94
C ARG A 586 -29.02 16.91 24.50
N LEU A 587 -27.76 17.37 24.54
CA LEU A 587 -26.62 16.57 24.96
C LEU A 587 -26.27 16.81 26.43
N ALA A 588 -26.41 15.76 27.24
CA ALA A 588 -25.85 15.68 28.59
C ALA A 588 -24.62 14.77 28.62
N VAL A 589 -23.66 15.10 29.49
CA VAL A 589 -22.40 14.36 29.64
C VAL A 589 -22.20 14.04 31.11
N SER A 590 -21.97 12.76 31.43
CA SER A 590 -21.69 12.32 32.80
C SER A 590 -20.36 11.59 32.88
N ILE A 591 -19.78 11.60 34.08
CA ILE A 591 -18.64 10.75 34.43
C ILE A 591 -18.96 9.90 35.65
N GLU A 592 -18.47 8.66 35.65
CA GLU A 592 -18.51 7.75 36.79
C GLU A 592 -17.09 7.27 37.12
N GLY A 593 -16.78 7.08 38.40
CA GLY A 593 -15.46 6.65 38.84
C GLY A 593 -15.39 6.41 40.34
N ARG A 594 -14.22 5.99 40.82
CA ARG A 594 -13.96 5.81 42.26
C ARG A 594 -13.21 7.02 42.79
N GLY A 595 -13.83 7.78 43.67
CA GLY A 595 -13.20 8.90 44.37
C GLY A 595 -12.44 8.43 45.61
N THR A 596 -11.76 9.36 46.28
CA THR A 596 -11.03 9.06 47.54
C THR A 596 -11.95 8.64 48.70
N HIS A 597 -13.25 8.94 48.61
CA HIS A 597 -14.22 8.70 49.69
C HIS A 597 -15.35 7.74 49.29
N SER A 598 -15.77 7.72 48.03
CA SER A 598 -16.80 6.82 47.51
C SER A 598 -16.75 6.79 45.99
N ASP A 599 -17.44 5.81 45.39
CA ASP A 599 -17.79 5.89 43.97
C ASP A 599 -18.67 7.12 43.72
N TYR A 600 -18.54 7.74 42.55
CA TYR A 600 -19.30 8.93 42.16
C TYR A 600 -19.89 8.78 40.76
N HIS A 601 -21.02 9.44 40.54
CA HIS A 601 -21.63 9.68 39.23
C HIS A 601 -22.08 11.14 39.19
N VAL A 602 -21.55 11.91 38.24
CA VAL A 602 -21.84 13.35 38.16
C VAL A 602 -22.05 13.83 36.73
N TRP A 603 -22.95 14.81 36.59
CA TRP A 603 -23.22 15.52 35.35
C TRP A 603 -22.25 16.67 35.18
N LEU A 604 -21.53 16.68 34.05
CA LEU A 604 -20.63 17.76 33.69
C LEU A 604 -21.41 18.94 33.12
N ARG A 605 -20.93 20.16 33.39
CA ARG A 605 -21.53 21.41 32.90
C ARG A 605 -20.44 22.42 32.55
N ASN A 606 -20.64 23.17 31.48
CA ASN A 606 -19.71 24.21 31.05
C ASN A 606 -20.46 25.44 30.47
N PRO A 607 -20.23 26.65 31.02
CA PRO A 607 -20.91 27.87 30.60
C PRO A 607 -20.19 28.65 29.48
N GLY A 608 -19.15 28.10 28.84
CA GLY A 608 -18.44 28.80 27.78
C GLY A 608 -19.23 28.93 26.48
N ASP A 609 -19.24 30.11 25.86
CA ASP A 609 -19.99 30.36 24.62
C ASP A 609 -19.52 29.46 23.46
N LYS A 610 -18.19 29.35 23.31
CA LYS A 610 -17.56 28.46 22.31
C LYS A 610 -17.84 26.98 22.56
N VAL A 611 -18.30 26.59 23.75
CA VAL A 611 -18.66 25.20 24.05
C VAL A 611 -19.94 24.83 23.34
N VAL A 612 -20.89 25.76 23.16
CA VAL A 612 -22.12 25.49 22.41
C VAL A 612 -21.77 25.04 20.99
N SER A 613 -20.90 25.77 20.29
CA SER A 613 -20.50 25.40 18.93
C SER A 613 -19.79 24.06 18.84
N ARG A 614 -18.94 23.75 19.84
CA ARG A 614 -18.26 22.45 19.93
C ARG A 614 -19.25 21.31 20.17
N MET A 615 -20.23 21.52 21.05
CA MET A 615 -21.21 20.49 21.37
C MET A 615 -22.26 20.32 20.29
N ASN A 616 -22.60 21.37 19.54
CA ASN A 616 -23.44 21.27 18.35
C ASN A 616 -22.79 20.33 17.32
N ALA A 617 -21.50 20.54 17.02
CA ALA A 617 -20.74 19.66 16.12
C ALA A 617 -20.57 18.22 16.66
N LEU A 618 -20.55 18.04 17.98
CA LEU A 618 -20.55 16.71 18.59
C LEU A 618 -21.90 16.01 18.38
N VAL A 619 -23.02 16.72 18.56
CA VAL A 619 -24.35 16.17 18.35
C VAL A 619 -24.56 15.79 16.88
N ASP A 620 -24.17 16.65 15.94
CA ASP A 620 -24.17 16.34 14.51
C ASP A 620 -23.43 15.01 14.23
N ALA A 621 -22.23 14.84 14.78
CA ALA A 621 -21.45 13.62 14.60
C ALA A 621 -22.11 12.39 15.25
N LEU A 622 -22.76 12.54 16.40
CA LEU A 622 -23.52 11.47 17.05
C LEU A 622 -24.76 11.05 16.24
N GLU A 623 -25.36 12.00 15.51
CA GLU A 623 -26.52 11.81 14.64
C GLU A 623 -26.15 11.40 13.22
N GLY A 624 -24.85 11.27 12.91
CA GLY A 624 -24.35 10.83 11.61
C GLY A 624 -24.36 11.91 10.53
N VAL A 625 -24.49 13.19 10.90
CA VAL A 625 -24.41 14.31 9.95
C VAL A 625 -22.96 14.42 9.44
N PRO A 626 -22.73 14.41 8.12
CA PRO A 626 -21.39 14.54 7.54
C PRO A 626 -20.71 15.85 7.94
N LEU A 627 -19.38 15.84 8.10
CA LEU A 627 -18.64 17.05 8.47
C LEU A 627 -18.80 18.18 7.44
N THR A 628 -18.94 17.85 6.15
CA THR A 628 -19.17 18.82 5.08
C THR A 628 -20.45 19.61 5.29
N GLU A 629 -21.54 18.94 5.68
CA GLU A 629 -22.83 19.58 5.98
C GLU A 629 -22.75 20.37 7.30
N SER A 630 -22.17 19.77 8.35
CA SER A 630 -21.98 20.45 9.64
C SER A 630 -21.20 21.76 9.50
N LYS A 631 -20.20 21.84 8.60
CA LYS A 631 -19.43 23.08 8.34
C LYS A 631 -20.26 24.23 7.79
N GLU A 632 -21.39 23.95 7.16
CA GLU A 632 -22.29 24.96 6.57
C GLU A 632 -23.34 25.44 7.58
N MET A 633 -23.54 24.70 8.68
CA MET A 633 -24.49 25.06 9.72
C MET A 633 -23.94 26.14 10.66
N ALA A 634 -24.83 27.02 11.13
CA ALA A 634 -24.52 28.05 12.11
C ALA A 634 -24.02 27.48 13.45
N ARG A 635 -23.14 28.23 14.12
CA ARG A 635 -22.60 27.91 15.46
C ARG A 635 -22.05 26.47 15.54
N ARG A 636 -21.14 26.13 14.65
CA ARG A 636 -20.40 24.86 14.59
C ARG A 636 -18.92 25.08 14.79
N TRP A 637 -18.25 24.00 15.15
CA TRP A 637 -16.82 23.96 15.40
C TRP A 637 -16.20 22.86 14.57
N TYR A 638 -15.11 23.19 13.89
CA TYR A 638 -14.30 22.20 13.22
C TYR A 638 -12.83 22.61 13.22
N VAL A 639 -11.98 21.64 12.96
CA VAL A 639 -10.53 21.83 12.88
C VAL A 639 -10.11 21.56 11.45
N THR A 640 -9.38 22.51 10.86
CA THR A 640 -8.78 22.33 9.54
C THR A 640 -7.26 22.37 9.66
N ARG A 641 -6.54 21.74 8.73
CA ARG A 641 -5.08 21.86 8.65
C ARG A 641 -4.73 22.92 7.62
N ARG A 642 -3.79 23.81 7.93
CA ARG A 642 -3.25 24.73 6.94
C ARG A 642 -2.53 23.94 5.86
N GLN A 643 -2.83 24.26 4.60
CA GLN A 643 -2.26 23.57 3.45
C GLN A 643 -0.72 23.60 3.53
N GLY A 644 -0.10 22.42 3.39
CA GLY A 644 1.36 22.26 3.46
C GLY A 644 1.97 22.30 4.86
N THR A 645 1.18 22.37 5.94
CA THR A 645 1.72 22.36 7.32
C THR A 645 0.98 21.38 8.24
N SER A 646 1.60 21.04 9.37
CA SER A 646 0.96 20.30 10.47
C SER A 646 0.07 21.18 11.36
N LYS A 647 0.06 22.51 11.15
CA LYS A 647 -0.68 23.45 11.99
C LYS A 647 -2.19 23.30 11.77
N LYS A 648 -2.91 23.18 12.89
CA LYS A 648 -4.37 23.08 12.96
C LYS A 648 -4.96 24.46 13.24
N ASP A 649 -5.87 24.93 12.39
CA ASP A 649 -6.71 26.08 12.67
C ASP A 649 -8.06 25.59 13.21
N VAL A 650 -8.56 26.29 14.23
CA VAL A 650 -9.87 26.05 14.80
C VAL A 650 -10.83 27.09 14.24
N ILE A 651 -11.87 26.63 13.56
CA ILE A 651 -12.88 27.50 12.94
C ILE A 651 -14.20 27.33 13.69
N TYR A 652 -14.85 28.46 13.93
CA TYR A 652 -16.20 28.55 14.45
C TYR A 652 -17.07 29.19 13.38
N THR A 653 -18.17 28.55 13.00
CA THR A 653 -19.14 29.18 12.09
C THR A 653 -19.94 30.22 12.86
N VAL A 654 -20.11 31.40 12.26
CA VAL A 654 -20.84 32.52 12.86
C VAL A 654 -22.34 32.16 12.90
N GLY A 655 -23.05 32.64 13.92
CA GLY A 655 -24.51 32.54 13.95
C GLY A 655 -25.15 33.71 13.21
N ASP A 656 -26.37 33.53 12.70
CA ASP A 656 -27.11 34.58 11.98
C ASP A 656 -27.35 35.86 12.82
N ASP A 657 -27.15 35.81 14.15
CA ASP A 657 -27.31 36.94 15.07
C ASP A 657 -26.08 37.85 15.21
N GLU A 658 -24.95 37.55 14.54
CA GLU A 658 -23.70 38.34 14.62
C GLU A 658 -23.27 38.98 13.27
N SER A 659 -24.12 38.93 12.23
CA SER A 659 -23.87 39.57 10.91
C SER A 659 -24.49 40.95 10.77
#